data_AF-A0A7Z9G598-F1
#
_entry.id   AF-A0A7Z9G598-F1
#
_cell.length_a   1.000
_cell.length_b   1.000
_cell.length_c   1.000
_cell.angle_alpha   90.00
_cell.angle_beta   90.00
_cell.angle_gamma   90.00
#
_symmetry.space_group_name_H-M   'P 1'
#
loop_
_entity.id
_entity.type
_entity.pdbx_description
1 polymer ?
#
loop_
_entity_poly.entity_id
_entity_poly.type
_entity_poly.pdbx_seq_one_letter_code
_entity_poly.pdbx_strand_id
1 'polypeptide(L)'
;MRLIFVALLLTLGCGEVKIIDSSELSIPSAVPLGKEDNFLSETAREYLVEGEVIVKLDDFDSDLAESTRLDMVKRLIPFKQIAVTWFLNAWIAPKDAKDANAKYGGFNSLTKNASLDDLDIRRIDATTYAFTMRQQIGGPIDLLSKLPVFDNGDGSWSFDLTIGLPTNDEIQDLTAGDEWFRQEPWKHFTPNAMDFDQLDTVRLTLTRQPRSLDAWPEYARLFEDGKVTMAVHFGWDYHSLEHLNESKRVYKWLVEQGYNSPVSDYEQLTRTSGPFRRTITAGTKEVRVEISLFWGKPGTNTDTDTDQGGRWLKKDLIKSLETKEVILYSGHSGPFWGFSMANWKKTEEGELDDNEITELNLPNFYQVVLAEGCETYTMGSAFYANPAKASRTNLDIITTTTYSTAGDGDPVKDFLSAIVGTTDSGAHVPVTYGALMRDLDWNAWDAAMYGVHGIDDNPHIHPYAEPADFCTPCSSDWDCGSNWNSNFCLNLGTDGQFCAAECTGDDGCPDGYSCAAVARANTITGRACVPQNFSCTSEAQPSQRVIINEILADPPNGSEGDLNEDGWYDAAEDEFVELVNPSSKAVDLSGWTIADGTKVRFTFPQGITLPGKSAVVVFGGGDPGALAGTGSLIFVANDGLRLANTGDTIIIRNSVGAIIDRTAFGSEANHDRSLVRQVDGKKSAAFIQHPGTPASPGTHSDGSLF
;
A
#
# COMPACT_ATOMS: atom_id res chain seq x y z
N MET A 1 -41.98 6.47 46.69
CA MET A 1 -41.34 5.14 46.68
C MET A 1 -40.23 5.20 45.64
N ARG A 2 -38.96 5.30 46.11
CA ARG A 2 -37.62 5.00 45.50
C ARG A 2 -37.51 4.89 43.95
N LEU A 3 -36.55 5.46 43.19
CA LEU A 3 -35.28 6.22 43.36
C LEU A 3 -34.93 6.84 41.95
N ILE A 4 -34.73 8.16 41.71
CA ILE A 4 -33.48 9.00 41.61
C ILE A 4 -32.45 8.50 40.55
N PHE A 5 -32.14 9.20 39.43
CA PHE A 5 -31.32 10.43 39.16
C PHE A 5 -31.82 11.12 37.82
N VAL A 6 -32.09 12.43 37.63
CA VAL A 6 -31.29 13.71 37.67
C VAL A 6 -30.30 13.81 36.46
N ALA A 7 -30.18 14.85 35.61
CA ALA A 7 -30.52 16.29 35.66
C ALA A 7 -30.61 16.97 34.27
N LEU A 8 -31.13 18.20 34.32
CA LEU A 8 -31.26 19.26 33.32
C LEU A 8 -30.21 20.39 33.64
N LEU A 9 -29.81 21.17 32.62
CA LEU A 9 -29.41 22.62 32.63
C LEU A 9 -28.00 23.13 33.07
N LEU A 10 -27.54 24.15 32.29
CA LEU A 10 -26.78 25.40 32.62
C LEU A 10 -25.26 25.54 32.35
N THR A 11 -24.97 26.36 31.32
CA THR A 11 -23.99 27.48 31.14
C THR A 11 -22.62 27.55 31.85
N LEU A 12 -21.62 27.86 31.00
CA LEU A 12 -20.43 28.73 31.13
C LEU A 12 -19.32 28.35 32.12
N GLY A 13 -18.16 28.01 31.55
CA GLY A 13 -16.84 28.05 32.19
C GLY A 13 -15.73 27.96 31.15
N CYS A 14 -14.87 28.97 31.09
CA CYS A 14 -13.61 28.96 30.35
C CYS A 14 -12.68 27.84 30.83
N GLY A 15 -11.86 27.31 29.92
CA GLY A 15 -10.73 26.41 30.20
C GLY A 15 -10.61 25.40 29.06
N GLU A 16 -9.46 25.09 28.48
CA GLU A 16 -8.06 25.41 28.74
C GLU A 16 -7.35 25.23 27.40
N VAL A 17 -6.26 25.98 27.18
CA VAL A 17 -5.24 25.57 26.21
C VAL A 17 -4.78 24.17 26.60
N LYS A 18 -5.15 23.14 25.82
CA LYS A 18 -4.47 21.85 25.90
C LYS A 18 -3.33 21.87 24.89
N ILE A 19 -2.14 21.90 25.47
CA ILE A 19 -0.86 21.55 24.87
C ILE A 19 -1.06 20.38 23.91
N ILE A 20 -0.48 20.49 22.71
CA ILE A 20 -0.39 19.43 21.72
C ILE A 20 0.13 18.18 22.43
N ASP A 21 -0.79 17.24 22.66
CA ASP A 21 -0.46 15.89 23.09
C ASP A 21 -0.22 15.08 21.82
N SER A 22 0.81 14.25 21.84
CA SER A 22 1.33 13.40 20.75
C SER A 22 0.36 12.30 20.30
N SER A 23 -0.94 12.61 20.26
CA SER A 23 -2.08 11.72 20.01
C SER A 23 -2.68 11.85 18.61
N GLU A 24 -2.09 12.67 17.72
CA GLU A 24 -2.49 12.75 16.30
C GLU A 24 -2.15 11.49 15.47
N LEU A 25 -1.59 10.45 16.09
CA LEU A 25 -1.46 9.09 15.55
C LEU A 25 -2.78 8.28 15.52
N SER A 26 -3.97 8.88 15.75
CA SER A 26 -5.17 8.12 16.17
C SER A 26 -6.50 8.38 15.46
N ILE A 27 -6.55 8.97 14.26
CA ILE A 27 -7.76 8.89 13.42
C ILE A 27 -7.54 7.84 12.31
N PRO A 28 -7.93 6.57 12.53
CA PRO A 28 -7.78 5.53 11.51
C PRO A 28 -8.73 5.79 10.33
N SER A 29 -8.19 5.67 9.12
CA SER A 29 -8.98 5.58 7.88
C SER A 29 -9.39 4.13 7.65
N ALA A 30 -10.56 3.90 7.06
CA ALA A 30 -10.94 2.56 6.61
C ALA A 30 -10.01 2.16 5.46
N VAL A 31 -9.13 1.19 5.71
CA VAL A 31 -8.35 0.58 4.63
C VAL A 31 -9.28 -0.39 3.90
N PRO A 32 -9.33 -0.39 2.55
CA PRO A 32 -10.12 -1.37 1.81
C PRO A 32 -9.80 -2.79 2.28
N LEU A 33 -10.82 -3.65 2.33
CA LEU A 33 -10.63 -5.05 2.72
C LEU A 33 -9.55 -5.71 1.84
N GLY A 34 -8.57 -6.34 2.47
CA GLY A 34 -7.40 -6.93 1.83
C GLY A 34 -6.25 -5.96 1.57
N LYS A 35 -6.37 -4.66 1.85
CA LYS A 35 -5.27 -3.69 1.70
C LYS A 35 -4.61 -3.25 2.98
N GLU A 36 -4.98 -3.86 4.11
CA GLU A 36 -4.65 -3.37 5.44
C GLU A 36 -3.13 -3.24 5.66
N ASP A 37 -2.30 -3.95 4.89
CA ASP A 37 -0.85 -4.01 5.03
C ASP A 37 -0.09 -3.17 4.01
N ASN A 38 -0.77 -2.41 3.13
CA ASN A 38 -0.16 -1.34 2.35
C ASN A 38 1.08 -1.80 1.56
N PHE A 39 0.84 -2.45 0.41
CA PHE A 39 1.87 -3.13 -0.38
C PHE A 39 2.42 -2.33 -1.56
N LEU A 40 3.75 -2.31 -1.69
CA LEU A 40 4.50 -1.81 -2.85
C LEU A 40 5.33 -2.93 -3.49
N SER A 41 5.23 -3.06 -4.81
CA SER A 41 6.19 -3.84 -5.62
C SER A 41 6.39 -3.18 -6.97
N GLU A 42 7.61 -3.22 -7.50
CA GLU A 42 7.97 -2.65 -8.80
C GLU A 42 7.51 -3.49 -9.98
N THR A 43 7.39 -4.80 -9.78
CA THR A 43 7.07 -5.80 -10.81
C THR A 43 5.77 -6.55 -10.54
N ALA A 44 5.24 -6.46 -9.32
CA ALA A 44 3.97 -7.07 -8.91
C ALA A 44 2.83 -6.07 -8.72
N ARG A 45 1.62 -6.61 -8.66
CA ARG A 45 0.40 -5.91 -8.29
C ARG A 45 -0.54 -6.85 -7.56
N GLU A 46 -1.28 -6.29 -6.61
CA GLU A 46 -2.29 -7.02 -5.85
C GLU A 46 -3.69 -6.91 -6.46
N TYR A 47 -4.45 -7.99 -6.30
CA TYR A 47 -5.85 -8.10 -6.68
C TYR A 47 -6.61 -8.71 -5.51
N LEU A 48 -7.82 -8.20 -5.25
CA LEU A 48 -8.79 -8.85 -4.38
C LEU A 48 -9.59 -9.82 -5.25
N VAL A 49 -9.70 -11.06 -4.81
CA VAL A 49 -10.46 -12.13 -5.45
C VAL A 49 -11.66 -12.46 -4.56
N GLU A 50 -12.86 -12.30 -5.10
CA GLU A 50 -14.11 -12.55 -4.38
C GLU A 50 -15.01 -13.49 -5.16
N GLY A 51 -15.81 -14.29 -4.46
CA GLY A 51 -16.85 -15.10 -5.08
C GLY A 51 -17.75 -15.80 -4.09
N GLU A 52 -18.93 -16.22 -4.55
CA GLU A 52 -19.86 -17.00 -3.75
C GLU A 52 -19.42 -18.47 -3.73
N VAL A 53 -19.20 -19.01 -2.53
CA VAL A 53 -18.83 -20.41 -2.29
C VAL A 53 -19.94 -21.11 -1.52
N ILE A 54 -20.17 -22.38 -1.85
CA ILE A 54 -21.21 -23.19 -1.24
C ILE A 54 -20.66 -24.08 -0.11
N VAL A 55 -21.36 -24.08 1.02
CA VAL A 55 -21.20 -25.04 2.11
C VAL A 55 -22.44 -25.92 2.17
N LYS A 56 -22.23 -27.23 2.05
CA LYS A 56 -23.30 -28.24 2.16
C LYS A 56 -23.12 -29.07 3.43
N LEU A 57 -24.14 -29.08 4.27
CA LEU A 57 -24.28 -29.97 5.41
C LEU A 57 -24.72 -31.37 4.96
N ASP A 58 -24.53 -32.36 5.82
CA ASP A 58 -24.97 -33.71 5.52
C ASP A 58 -26.50 -33.81 5.53
N ASP A 59 -27.07 -34.73 4.75
CA ASP A 59 -28.52 -34.83 4.59
C ASP A 59 -29.25 -35.09 5.93
N PHE A 60 -28.60 -35.75 6.89
CA PHE A 60 -29.18 -36.00 8.22
C PHE A 60 -29.21 -34.75 9.13
N ASP A 61 -28.48 -33.69 8.80
CA ASP A 61 -28.50 -32.41 9.51
C ASP A 61 -29.73 -31.56 9.13
N SER A 62 -30.50 -31.95 8.12
CA SER A 62 -31.65 -31.18 7.60
C SER A 62 -32.70 -30.85 8.68
N ASP A 63 -32.84 -31.73 9.66
CA ASP A 63 -33.84 -31.68 10.72
C ASP A 63 -33.38 -30.90 11.96
N LEU A 64 -32.10 -30.47 12.00
CA LEU A 64 -31.57 -29.66 13.08
C LEU A 64 -32.17 -28.25 13.08
N ALA A 65 -32.16 -27.61 14.26
CA ALA A 65 -32.54 -26.21 14.39
C ALA A 65 -31.66 -25.33 13.47
N GLU A 66 -32.24 -24.28 12.88
CA GLU A 66 -31.53 -23.38 11.97
C GLU A 66 -30.30 -22.74 12.61
N SER A 67 -30.37 -22.37 13.89
CA SER A 67 -29.22 -21.86 14.63
C SER A 67 -28.07 -22.89 14.73
N THR A 68 -28.40 -24.16 14.96
CA THR A 68 -27.41 -25.24 15.04
C THR A 68 -26.76 -25.49 13.67
N ARG A 69 -27.55 -25.50 12.60
CA ARG A 69 -27.01 -25.60 11.23
C ARG A 69 -26.10 -24.42 10.90
N LEU A 70 -26.52 -23.20 11.25
CA LEU A 70 -25.71 -22.01 11.02
C LEU A 70 -24.38 -22.05 11.80
N ASP A 71 -24.38 -22.54 13.03
CA ASP A 71 -23.15 -22.74 13.81
C ASP A 71 -22.23 -23.79 13.18
N MET A 72 -22.79 -24.87 12.62
CA MET A 72 -22.04 -25.88 11.87
C MET A 72 -21.43 -25.29 10.59
N VAL A 73 -22.22 -24.53 9.82
CA VAL A 73 -21.77 -23.83 8.61
C VAL A 73 -20.61 -22.89 8.95
N LYS A 74 -20.74 -22.07 9.99
CA LYS A 74 -19.68 -21.16 10.45
C LYS A 74 -18.38 -21.88 10.81
N ARG A 75 -18.45 -23.11 11.33
CA ARG A 75 -17.27 -23.94 11.60
C ARG A 75 -16.65 -24.52 10.33
N LEU A 76 -17.45 -24.80 9.31
CA LEU A 76 -16.99 -25.33 8.02
C LEU A 76 -16.40 -24.27 7.09
N ILE A 77 -16.86 -23.01 7.18
CA ILE A 77 -16.43 -21.92 6.27
C ILE A 77 -14.90 -21.75 6.21
N PRO A 78 -14.17 -21.62 7.34
CA PRO A 78 -12.71 -21.44 7.28
C PRO A 78 -12.04 -22.55 6.49
N PHE A 79 -12.46 -23.80 6.69
CA PHE A 79 -11.90 -24.94 6.00
C PHE A 79 -12.26 -24.97 4.50
N LYS A 80 -13.51 -24.61 4.15
CA LYS A 80 -13.93 -24.47 2.75
C LYS A 80 -13.16 -23.36 2.04
N GLN A 81 -12.93 -22.23 2.72
CA GLN A 81 -12.12 -21.14 2.19
C GLN A 81 -10.67 -21.58 1.94
N ILE A 82 -10.04 -22.25 2.92
CA ILE A 82 -8.68 -22.80 2.74
C ILE A 82 -8.64 -23.77 1.54
N ALA A 83 -9.63 -24.65 1.39
CA ALA A 83 -9.68 -25.58 0.26
C ALA A 83 -9.77 -24.85 -1.08
N VAL A 84 -10.66 -23.87 -1.23
CA VAL A 84 -10.79 -23.09 -2.48
C VAL A 84 -9.52 -22.26 -2.75
N THR A 85 -8.95 -21.62 -1.72
CA THR A 85 -7.69 -20.88 -1.81
C THR A 85 -6.54 -21.78 -2.24
N TRP A 86 -6.49 -23.04 -1.77
CA TRP A 86 -5.49 -24.01 -2.20
C TRP A 86 -5.60 -24.28 -3.69
N PHE A 87 -6.80 -24.53 -4.23
CA PHE A 87 -7.00 -24.75 -5.66
C PHE A 87 -6.70 -23.50 -6.49
N LEU A 88 -7.05 -22.32 -5.96
CA LEU A 88 -6.70 -21.04 -6.58
C LEU A 88 -5.18 -20.90 -6.67
N ASN A 89 -4.46 -21.09 -5.56
CA ASN A 89 -2.98 -21.03 -5.53
C ASN A 89 -2.38 -22.08 -6.47
N ALA A 90 -2.88 -23.31 -6.44
CA ALA A 90 -2.44 -24.38 -7.34
C ALA A 90 -2.64 -24.03 -8.83
N TRP A 91 -3.63 -23.22 -9.17
CA TRP A 91 -3.87 -22.75 -10.53
C TRP A 91 -2.99 -21.53 -10.91
N ILE A 92 -2.76 -20.59 -9.98
CA ILE A 92 -2.05 -19.34 -10.29
C ILE A 92 -0.53 -19.37 -10.05
N ALA A 93 -0.07 -20.24 -9.14
CA ALA A 93 1.35 -20.39 -8.79
C ALA A 93 2.22 -20.73 -10.00
N PRO A 94 3.50 -20.30 -10.02
CA PRO A 94 4.44 -20.71 -11.06
C PRO A 94 4.51 -22.24 -11.21
N LYS A 95 4.86 -22.73 -12.40
CA LYS A 95 4.95 -24.17 -12.72
C LYS A 95 6.29 -24.52 -13.36
N ASP A 96 6.92 -25.60 -12.90
CA ASP A 96 8.01 -26.27 -13.62
C ASP A 96 7.44 -27.24 -14.66
N ALA A 97 8.16 -27.43 -15.77
CA ALA A 97 7.78 -28.38 -16.81
C ALA A 97 7.68 -29.85 -16.31
N LYS A 98 8.30 -30.17 -15.18
CA LYS A 98 8.27 -31.48 -14.52
C LYS A 98 7.07 -31.64 -13.59
N ASP A 99 6.35 -30.57 -13.27
CA ASP A 99 5.21 -30.65 -12.38
C ASP A 99 4.10 -31.50 -13.00
N ALA A 100 3.49 -32.36 -12.19
CA ALA A 100 2.39 -33.22 -12.65
C ALA A 100 1.20 -32.39 -13.17
N ASN A 101 1.03 -31.18 -12.67
CA ASN A 101 0.00 -30.22 -13.04
C ASN A 101 0.54 -29.05 -13.89
N ALA A 102 1.67 -29.19 -14.58
CA ALA A 102 2.30 -28.11 -15.38
C ALA A 102 1.40 -27.48 -16.46
N LYS A 103 0.30 -28.16 -16.85
CA LYS A 103 -0.70 -27.64 -17.83
C LYS A 103 -1.92 -27.00 -17.18
N TYR A 104 -2.00 -27.01 -15.85
CA TYR A 104 -3.10 -26.45 -15.09
C TYR A 104 -2.71 -25.08 -14.56
N GLY A 105 -2.96 -24.05 -15.37
CA GLY A 105 -2.63 -22.66 -15.04
C GLY A 105 -1.13 -22.37 -15.14
N GLY A 106 -0.58 -21.63 -14.17
CA GLY A 106 0.81 -21.16 -14.17
C GLY A 106 0.95 -19.70 -14.58
N PHE A 107 0.57 -18.78 -13.68
CA PHE A 107 0.50 -17.34 -13.98
C PHE A 107 1.47 -16.49 -13.16
N ASN A 108 2.45 -17.13 -12.51
CA ASN A 108 3.46 -16.49 -11.66
C ASN A 108 2.83 -15.58 -10.60
N SER A 109 1.83 -16.09 -9.89
CA SER A 109 1.13 -15.34 -8.85
C SER A 109 0.99 -16.20 -7.60
N LEU A 110 0.82 -15.59 -6.44
CA LEU A 110 0.61 -16.29 -5.18
C LEU A 110 -0.59 -15.71 -4.43
N THR A 111 -1.26 -16.57 -3.67
CA THR A 111 -2.29 -16.16 -2.71
C THR A 111 -1.67 -15.60 -1.43
N LYS A 112 -2.33 -14.63 -0.80
CA LYS A 112 -2.04 -14.12 0.56
C LYS A 112 -3.28 -14.20 1.44
N ASN A 113 -3.14 -14.24 2.77
CA ASN A 113 -4.22 -14.49 3.74
C ASN A 113 -5.64 -14.09 3.29
N ALA A 114 -6.56 -15.02 3.48
CA ALA A 114 -7.96 -14.87 3.16
C ALA A 114 -8.68 -14.15 4.31
N SER A 115 -9.61 -13.23 4.01
CA SER A 115 -10.41 -12.56 5.05
C SER A 115 -11.63 -13.42 5.41
N LEU A 116 -11.92 -13.55 6.70
CA LEU A 116 -13.12 -14.22 7.22
C LEU A 116 -14.17 -13.24 7.75
N ASP A 117 -14.00 -11.94 7.45
CA ASP A 117 -14.92 -10.89 7.85
C ASP A 117 -16.02 -10.70 6.80
N ASP A 118 -17.22 -10.32 7.27
CA ASP A 118 -18.38 -9.98 6.43
C ASP A 118 -18.68 -11.00 5.31
N LEU A 119 -18.73 -12.27 5.69
CA LEU A 119 -18.90 -13.44 4.80
C LEU A 119 -20.26 -13.52 4.07
N ASP A 120 -21.19 -12.61 4.31
CA ASP A 120 -22.56 -12.60 3.75
C ASP A 120 -23.21 -14.00 3.70
N ILE A 121 -23.24 -14.69 4.84
CA ILE A 121 -23.72 -16.08 4.90
C ILE A 121 -25.22 -16.11 4.62
N ARG A 122 -25.61 -16.73 3.51
CA ARG A 122 -26.98 -16.82 3.04
C ARG A 122 -27.44 -18.27 2.90
N ARG A 123 -28.58 -18.58 3.51
CA ARG A 123 -29.22 -19.89 3.35
C ARG A 123 -29.82 -20.03 1.95
N ILE A 124 -29.52 -21.14 1.27
CA ILE A 124 -30.14 -21.50 -0.02
C ILE A 124 -31.29 -22.47 0.23
N ASP A 125 -31.06 -23.54 0.99
CA ASP A 125 -32.07 -24.53 1.34
C ASP A 125 -31.84 -25.12 2.75
N ALA A 126 -32.36 -26.33 3.05
CA ALA A 126 -32.24 -26.95 4.37
C ALA A 126 -30.80 -27.33 4.75
N THR A 127 -29.94 -27.67 3.78
CA THR A 127 -28.57 -28.13 4.04
C THR A 127 -27.52 -27.32 3.27
N THR A 128 -27.94 -26.43 2.37
CA THR A 128 -27.04 -25.64 1.52
C THR A 128 -27.03 -24.16 1.93
N TYR A 129 -25.82 -23.63 2.12
CA TYR A 129 -25.56 -22.23 2.43
C TYR A 129 -24.50 -21.67 1.46
N ALA A 130 -24.65 -20.41 1.10
CA ALA A 130 -23.65 -19.64 0.38
C ALA A 130 -22.93 -18.70 1.35
N PHE A 131 -21.66 -18.40 1.06
CA PHE A 131 -20.91 -17.32 1.68
C PHE A 131 -20.00 -16.67 0.64
N THR A 132 -19.65 -15.41 0.85
CA THR A 132 -18.65 -14.71 0.04
C THR A 132 -17.26 -15.01 0.58
N MET A 133 -16.44 -15.67 -0.23
CA MET A 133 -15.01 -15.79 0.07
C MET A 133 -14.28 -14.53 -0.39
N ARG A 134 -13.23 -14.15 0.35
CA ARG A 134 -12.33 -13.04 -0.02
C ARG A 134 -10.89 -13.48 0.12
N GLN A 135 -10.13 -13.28 -0.94
CA GLN A 135 -8.79 -13.82 -1.09
C GLN A 135 -7.93 -12.82 -1.83
N GLN A 136 -6.79 -12.42 -1.27
CA GLN A 136 -5.87 -11.55 -1.98
C GLN A 136 -4.87 -12.37 -2.81
N ILE A 137 -4.49 -11.85 -3.97
CA ILE A 137 -3.40 -12.43 -4.77
C ILE A 137 -2.42 -11.33 -5.18
N GLY A 138 -1.15 -11.70 -5.27
CA GLY A 138 -0.07 -10.88 -5.84
C GLY A 138 0.44 -11.55 -7.11
N GLY A 139 0.60 -10.80 -8.18
CA GLY A 139 1.10 -11.32 -9.46
C GLY A 139 1.60 -10.22 -10.39
N PRO A 140 2.12 -10.56 -11.57
CA PRO A 140 2.85 -9.61 -12.41
C PRO A 140 1.95 -8.47 -12.88
N ILE A 141 2.54 -7.31 -13.20
CA ILE A 141 1.78 -6.13 -13.66
C ILE A 141 0.90 -6.44 -14.88
N ASP A 142 1.30 -7.41 -15.71
CA ASP A 142 0.58 -7.88 -16.88
C ASP A 142 -0.36 -9.09 -16.62
N LEU A 143 -0.59 -9.47 -15.36
CA LEU A 143 -1.35 -10.67 -14.96
C LEU A 143 -2.70 -10.80 -15.68
N LEU A 144 -3.49 -9.72 -15.73
CA LEU A 144 -4.81 -9.73 -16.37
C LEU A 144 -4.76 -10.06 -17.87
N SER A 145 -3.62 -9.80 -18.54
CA SER A 145 -3.44 -10.17 -19.95
C SER A 145 -3.10 -11.65 -20.16
N LYS A 146 -2.68 -12.34 -19.09
CA LYS A 146 -2.30 -13.75 -19.08
C LYS A 146 -3.42 -14.65 -18.57
N LEU A 147 -4.22 -14.17 -17.62
CA LEU A 147 -5.34 -14.93 -17.06
C LEU A 147 -6.49 -15.06 -18.07
N PRO A 148 -7.18 -16.21 -18.10
CA PRO A 148 -8.39 -16.39 -18.91
C PRO A 148 -9.60 -15.73 -18.24
N VAL A 149 -9.61 -14.40 -18.18
CA VAL A 149 -10.68 -13.60 -17.54
C VAL A 149 -11.64 -12.97 -18.54
N PHE A 150 -12.82 -12.60 -18.04
CA PHE A 150 -13.83 -11.80 -18.72
C PHE A 150 -13.88 -10.40 -18.08
N ASP A 151 -13.80 -9.35 -18.88
CA ASP A 151 -13.98 -7.97 -18.41
C ASP A 151 -15.47 -7.69 -18.16
N ASN A 152 -15.80 -7.25 -16.95
CA ASN A 152 -17.17 -6.96 -16.54
C ASN A 152 -17.62 -5.54 -16.91
N GLY A 153 -16.70 -4.65 -17.32
CA GLY A 153 -16.98 -3.28 -17.72
C GLY A 153 -17.06 -2.26 -16.58
N ASP A 154 -16.82 -2.68 -15.34
CA ASP A 154 -16.85 -1.88 -14.11
C ASP A 154 -15.47 -1.75 -13.43
N GLY A 155 -14.41 -2.21 -14.10
CA GLY A 155 -13.06 -2.28 -13.53
C GLY A 155 -12.76 -3.58 -12.76
N SER A 156 -13.67 -4.56 -12.80
CA SER A 156 -13.46 -5.92 -12.32
C SER A 156 -13.40 -6.95 -13.47
N TRP A 157 -12.85 -8.13 -13.18
CA TRP A 157 -12.72 -9.23 -14.12
C TRP A 157 -13.16 -10.55 -13.50
N SER A 158 -13.96 -11.36 -14.20
CA SER A 158 -14.38 -12.67 -13.67
C SER A 158 -13.69 -13.84 -14.38
N PHE A 159 -13.54 -14.95 -13.66
CA PHE A 159 -13.07 -16.24 -14.20
C PHE A 159 -13.73 -17.39 -13.46
N ASP A 160 -13.69 -18.56 -14.09
CA ASP A 160 -14.23 -19.80 -13.53
C ASP A 160 -13.06 -20.66 -13.03
N LEU A 161 -12.99 -20.91 -11.73
CA LEU A 161 -12.01 -21.78 -11.10
C LEU A 161 -12.61 -23.19 -10.93
N THR A 162 -12.03 -24.18 -11.61
CA THR A 162 -12.41 -25.58 -11.40
C THR A 162 -11.68 -26.15 -10.20
N ILE A 163 -12.42 -26.66 -9.21
CA ILE A 163 -11.87 -27.23 -7.97
C ILE A 163 -12.28 -28.69 -7.83
N GLY A 164 -11.52 -29.45 -7.03
CA GLY A 164 -11.97 -30.75 -6.55
C GLY A 164 -13.01 -30.58 -5.43
N LEU A 165 -13.81 -31.62 -5.19
CA LEU A 165 -14.80 -31.69 -4.12
C LEU A 165 -14.33 -32.57 -2.94
N PRO A 166 -13.46 -32.08 -2.03
CA PRO A 166 -13.13 -32.84 -0.84
C PRO A 166 -14.36 -32.91 0.10
N THR A 167 -14.51 -34.07 0.74
CA THR A 167 -15.57 -34.37 1.71
C THR A 167 -15.43 -33.51 2.97
N ASN A 168 -16.50 -33.38 3.75
CA ASN A 168 -16.45 -32.63 5.01
C ASN A 168 -15.44 -33.24 5.99
N ASP A 169 -15.27 -34.56 6.00
CA ASP A 169 -14.27 -35.25 6.82
C ASP A 169 -12.83 -34.91 6.34
N GLU A 170 -12.56 -34.99 5.03
CA GLU A 170 -11.25 -34.62 4.45
C GLU A 170 -10.89 -33.14 4.69
N ILE A 171 -11.90 -32.27 4.74
CA ILE A 171 -11.73 -30.82 5.00
C ILE A 171 -11.66 -30.52 6.51
N GLN A 172 -12.17 -31.40 7.37
CA GLN A 172 -12.07 -31.23 8.83
C GLN A 172 -10.73 -31.76 9.38
N ASP A 173 -10.09 -32.71 8.69
CA ASP A 173 -8.71 -33.16 8.98
C ASP A 173 -7.65 -32.05 8.73
N LEU A 174 -8.06 -30.85 8.31
CA LEU A 174 -7.22 -29.66 8.12
C LEU A 174 -6.80 -28.97 9.43
N THR A 175 -6.91 -29.63 10.59
CA THR A 175 -6.56 -29.00 11.88
C THR A 175 -5.06 -28.78 12.02
N ALA A 176 -4.68 -27.72 12.75
CA ALA A 176 -3.29 -27.44 13.11
C ALA A 176 -2.72 -28.61 13.94
N GLY A 177 -1.97 -29.48 13.26
CA GLY A 177 -1.37 -30.69 13.84
C GLY A 177 -1.50 -31.92 12.94
N ASP A 178 -2.58 -32.01 12.14
CA ASP A 178 -2.74 -33.04 11.12
C ASP A 178 -2.40 -32.44 9.75
N GLU A 179 -1.22 -32.80 9.28
CA GLU A 179 -0.49 -32.25 8.14
C GLU A 179 -1.12 -32.52 6.75
N TRP A 180 -2.45 -32.47 6.61
CA TRP A 180 -3.12 -32.81 5.35
C TRP A 180 -2.52 -32.07 4.14
N PHE A 181 -2.18 -30.78 4.29
CA PHE A 181 -1.48 -30.02 3.25
C PHE A 181 -0.05 -30.50 2.99
N ARG A 182 0.70 -30.96 4.01
CA ARG A 182 2.06 -31.50 3.83
C ARG A 182 2.06 -32.86 3.13
N GLN A 183 0.97 -33.63 3.25
CA GLN A 183 0.77 -34.85 2.45
C GLN A 183 0.43 -34.55 0.99
N GLU A 184 0.11 -33.29 0.69
CA GLU A 184 -0.22 -32.77 -0.64
C GLU A 184 -1.20 -33.67 -1.43
N PRO A 185 -2.35 -34.08 -0.86
CA PRO A 185 -3.23 -35.10 -1.44
C PRO A 185 -3.71 -34.73 -2.85
N TRP A 186 -3.75 -33.44 -3.13
CA TRP A 186 -4.18 -32.88 -4.40
C TRP A 186 -3.03 -32.36 -5.28
N LYS A 187 -1.74 -32.56 -4.98
CA LYS A 187 -0.63 -32.03 -5.82
C LYS A 187 -0.67 -32.47 -7.28
N HIS A 188 -1.26 -33.63 -7.54
CA HIS A 188 -1.42 -34.17 -8.89
C HIS A 188 -2.75 -33.78 -9.53
N PHE A 189 -3.54 -32.92 -8.87
CA PHE A 189 -4.81 -32.44 -9.37
C PHE A 189 -4.63 -31.77 -10.72
N THR A 190 -5.38 -32.29 -11.70
CA THR A 190 -5.71 -31.58 -12.92
C THR A 190 -7.19 -31.90 -13.21
N PRO A 191 -8.01 -30.92 -13.62
CA PRO A 191 -9.43 -31.18 -13.90
C PRO A 191 -9.64 -32.32 -14.91
N ASN A 192 -8.72 -32.48 -15.86
CA ASN A 192 -8.80 -33.51 -16.90
C ASN A 192 -8.50 -34.94 -16.39
N ALA A 193 -8.00 -35.09 -15.16
CA ALA A 193 -7.68 -36.38 -14.55
C ALA A 193 -8.77 -36.89 -13.60
N MET A 194 -9.90 -36.18 -13.50
CA MET A 194 -10.98 -36.46 -12.55
C MET A 194 -12.32 -36.71 -13.25
N ASP A 195 -13.20 -37.43 -12.58
CA ASP A 195 -14.59 -37.60 -13.02
C ASP A 195 -15.39 -36.31 -12.75
N PHE A 196 -16.37 -36.00 -13.61
CA PHE A 196 -17.14 -34.75 -13.54
C PHE A 196 -17.92 -34.56 -12.23
N ASP A 197 -18.31 -35.64 -11.55
CA ASP A 197 -19.03 -35.60 -10.27
C ASP A 197 -18.10 -35.35 -9.07
N GLN A 198 -16.79 -35.30 -9.29
CA GLN A 198 -15.77 -34.98 -8.30
C GLN A 198 -15.26 -33.53 -8.41
N LEU A 199 -15.81 -32.76 -9.36
CA LEU A 199 -15.39 -31.39 -9.66
C LEU A 199 -16.52 -30.40 -9.36
N ASP A 200 -16.12 -29.19 -8.98
CA ASP A 200 -17.00 -28.02 -8.87
C ASP A 200 -16.38 -26.83 -9.60
N THR A 201 -17.17 -25.81 -9.87
CA THR A 201 -16.73 -24.57 -10.50
C THR A 201 -17.15 -23.37 -9.66
N VAL A 202 -16.16 -22.65 -9.16
CA VAL A 202 -16.37 -21.42 -8.40
C VAL A 202 -16.11 -20.24 -9.34
N ARG A 203 -17.13 -19.41 -9.56
CA ARG A 203 -16.95 -18.15 -10.28
C ARG A 203 -16.36 -17.10 -9.34
N LEU A 204 -15.20 -16.58 -9.70
CA LEU A 204 -14.44 -15.60 -8.93
C LEU A 204 -14.32 -14.30 -9.73
N THR A 205 -14.23 -13.19 -9.01
CA THR A 205 -14.07 -11.83 -9.55
C THR A 205 -12.80 -11.21 -8.97
N LEU A 206 -11.94 -10.67 -9.83
CA LEU A 206 -10.76 -9.91 -9.46
C LEU A 206 -11.04 -8.42 -9.54
N THR A 207 -10.66 -7.70 -8.49
CA THR A 207 -10.62 -6.24 -8.46
C THR A 207 -9.20 -5.78 -8.18
N ARG A 208 -8.66 -4.93 -9.05
CA ARG A 208 -7.32 -4.38 -8.89
C ARG A 208 -7.24 -3.57 -7.60
N GLN A 209 -6.24 -3.85 -6.78
CA GLN A 209 -6.02 -3.07 -5.56
C GLN A 209 -5.14 -1.84 -5.85
N PRO A 210 -5.35 -0.70 -5.18
CA PRO A 210 -4.47 0.47 -5.26
C PRO A 210 -3.01 0.10 -4.97
N ARG A 211 -2.04 0.87 -5.43
CA ARG A 211 -0.63 0.63 -5.11
C ARG A 211 -0.17 1.68 -4.10
N SER A 212 0.56 1.26 -3.08
CA SER A 212 1.23 2.18 -2.16
C SER A 212 2.24 3.06 -2.89
N LEU A 213 2.49 4.25 -2.37
CA LEU A 213 3.56 5.10 -2.90
C LEU A 213 4.92 4.49 -2.56
N ASP A 214 5.93 4.83 -3.36
CA ASP A 214 7.30 4.52 -2.98
C ASP A 214 7.69 5.37 -1.77
N ALA A 215 8.60 4.91 -0.92
CA ALA A 215 9.01 5.60 0.29
C ALA A 215 10.41 5.16 0.71
N TRP A 216 11.03 5.91 1.62
CA TRP A 216 12.24 5.45 2.29
C TRP A 216 11.89 4.61 3.53
N PRO A 217 12.72 3.64 3.93
CA PRO A 217 12.68 3.12 5.30
C PRO A 217 12.70 4.26 6.33
N GLU A 218 12.14 4.02 7.51
CA GLU A 218 12.12 4.97 8.62
C GLU A 218 13.50 5.13 9.28
N TYR A 219 14.50 5.57 8.51
CA TYR A 219 15.90 5.71 8.94
C TYR A 219 16.05 6.59 10.18
N ALA A 220 15.19 7.60 10.33
CA ALA A 220 15.18 8.47 11.51
C ALA A 220 14.92 7.67 12.80
N ARG A 221 14.00 6.68 12.76
CA ARG A 221 13.69 5.77 13.86
C ARG A 221 14.76 4.69 14.00
N LEU A 222 15.22 4.08 12.90
CA LEU A 222 16.27 3.06 12.93
C LEU A 222 17.59 3.57 13.54
N PHE A 223 17.91 4.84 13.34
CA PHE A 223 19.18 5.45 13.78
C PHE A 223 19.00 6.38 14.98
N GLU A 224 17.83 6.37 15.62
CA GLU A 224 17.47 7.32 16.66
C GLU A 224 18.48 7.33 17.82
N ASP A 225 18.89 6.14 18.27
CA ASP A 225 19.78 5.94 19.42
C ASP A 225 21.28 5.95 19.06
N GLY A 226 21.63 6.22 17.79
CA GLY A 226 23.00 6.19 17.29
C GLY A 226 23.56 4.76 17.13
N LYS A 227 22.70 3.75 17.06
CA LYS A 227 23.05 2.36 16.82
C LYS A 227 21.96 1.69 15.97
N VAL A 228 22.35 0.70 15.19
CA VAL A 228 21.40 -0.21 14.53
C VAL A 228 21.94 -1.62 14.62
N THR A 229 21.09 -2.57 15.02
CA THR A 229 21.45 -3.98 15.11
C THR A 229 20.72 -4.81 14.07
N MET A 230 21.50 -5.61 13.37
CA MET A 230 21.05 -6.41 12.25
C MET A 230 21.41 -7.87 12.47
N ALA A 231 20.55 -8.79 12.05
CA ALA A 231 20.83 -10.22 12.03
C ALA A 231 20.52 -10.80 10.66
N VAL A 232 21.48 -11.55 10.10
CA VAL A 232 21.32 -12.27 8.83
C VAL A 232 21.32 -13.76 9.13
N HIS A 233 20.23 -14.43 8.73
CA HIS A 233 20.02 -15.86 8.88
C HIS A 233 20.05 -16.53 7.51
N PHE A 234 20.95 -17.50 7.34
CA PHE A 234 21.02 -18.32 6.13
C PHE A 234 20.36 -19.67 6.43
N GLY A 235 19.16 -19.85 5.90
CA GLY A 235 18.37 -21.07 6.00
C GLY A 235 18.82 -22.14 5.01
N TRP A 236 18.43 -23.39 5.26
CA TRP A 236 18.75 -24.47 4.34
C TRP A 236 17.91 -24.33 3.06
N ASP A 237 18.48 -24.69 1.91
CA ASP A 237 17.77 -24.63 0.62
C ASP A 237 18.13 -25.85 -0.27
N TYR A 238 17.35 -26.10 -1.32
CA TYR A 238 17.37 -27.30 -2.17
C TYR A 238 18.74 -27.67 -2.75
N HIS A 239 19.65 -26.71 -2.81
CA HIS A 239 21.05 -26.87 -3.18
C HIS A 239 21.89 -27.16 -1.92
N SER A 240 22.24 -28.43 -1.71
CA SER A 240 22.97 -28.87 -0.51
C SER A 240 24.18 -27.97 -0.20
N LEU A 241 24.15 -27.30 0.96
CA LEU A 241 25.18 -26.40 1.51
C LEU A 241 25.21 -24.95 1.00
N GLU A 242 24.18 -24.46 0.30
CA GLU A 242 24.23 -23.08 -0.22
C GLU A 242 24.29 -22.01 0.88
N HIS A 243 23.58 -22.21 1.99
CA HIS A 243 23.70 -21.41 3.21
C HIS A 243 25.14 -21.21 3.71
N LEU A 244 26.03 -22.20 3.53
CA LEU A 244 27.46 -22.07 3.86
C LEU A 244 28.20 -21.20 2.85
N ASN A 245 27.90 -21.36 1.56
CA ASN A 245 28.55 -20.60 0.51
C ASN A 245 28.17 -19.12 0.59
N GLU A 246 26.89 -18.83 0.79
CA GLU A 246 26.36 -17.47 0.90
C GLU A 246 26.86 -16.76 2.16
N SER A 247 26.77 -17.42 3.33
CA SER A 247 27.32 -16.84 4.56
C SER A 247 28.81 -16.52 4.44
N LYS A 248 29.59 -17.34 3.72
CA LYS A 248 31.00 -17.08 3.44
C LYS A 248 31.24 -15.91 2.48
N ARG A 249 30.42 -15.78 1.44
CA ARG A 249 30.47 -14.63 0.50
C ARG A 249 30.09 -13.34 1.20
N VAL A 250 29.03 -13.34 2.00
CA VAL A 250 28.58 -12.17 2.78
C VAL A 250 29.61 -11.80 3.86
N TYR A 251 30.22 -12.76 4.55
CA TYR A 251 31.35 -12.51 5.46
C TYR A 251 32.46 -11.71 4.75
N LYS A 252 32.89 -12.19 3.58
CA LYS A 252 33.97 -11.58 2.82
C LYS A 252 33.58 -10.17 2.38
N TRP A 253 32.38 -10.02 1.85
CA TRP A 253 31.83 -8.73 1.43
C TRP A 253 31.78 -7.73 2.60
N LEU A 254 31.30 -8.12 3.79
CA LEU A 254 31.27 -7.24 4.96
C LEU A 254 32.67 -6.73 5.34
N VAL A 255 33.68 -7.59 5.32
CA VAL A 255 35.08 -7.19 5.57
C VAL A 255 35.58 -6.22 4.48
N GLU A 256 35.23 -6.46 3.22
CA GLU A 256 35.56 -5.57 2.09
C GLU A 256 34.85 -4.21 2.20
N GLN A 257 33.62 -4.19 2.72
CA GLN A 257 32.89 -2.97 3.10
C GLN A 257 33.42 -2.31 4.39
N GLY A 258 34.58 -2.73 4.91
CA GLY A 258 35.25 -2.08 6.04
C GLY A 258 34.64 -2.37 7.41
N TYR A 259 33.80 -3.41 7.54
CA TYR A 259 33.34 -3.86 8.86
C TYR A 259 34.43 -4.62 9.60
N ASN A 260 34.59 -4.30 10.89
CA ASN A 260 35.48 -5.05 11.76
C ASN A 260 34.84 -6.39 12.13
N SER A 261 35.44 -7.49 11.68
CA SER A 261 35.01 -8.83 12.03
C SER A 261 35.30 -9.16 13.51
N PRO A 262 34.42 -9.89 14.22
CA PRO A 262 34.66 -10.35 15.59
C PRO A 262 35.74 -11.45 15.70
N VAL A 263 36.17 -12.02 14.57
CA VAL A 263 37.12 -13.13 14.45
C VAL A 263 38.10 -12.84 13.31
N SER A 264 39.21 -13.57 13.24
CA SER A 264 40.25 -13.31 12.22
C SER A 264 39.91 -13.83 10.82
N ASP A 265 39.05 -14.84 10.71
CA ASP A 265 38.60 -15.43 9.46
C ASP A 265 37.25 -16.13 9.63
N TYR A 266 36.59 -16.44 8.51
CA TYR A 266 35.25 -17.05 8.48
C TYR A 266 35.16 -18.40 9.20
N GLU A 267 36.21 -19.23 9.17
CA GLU A 267 36.13 -20.59 9.72
C GLU A 267 36.03 -20.61 11.25
N GLN A 268 36.45 -19.52 11.89
CA GLN A 268 36.34 -19.28 13.34
C GLN A 268 35.02 -18.65 13.76
N LEU A 269 34.22 -18.16 12.81
CA LEU A 269 32.93 -17.57 13.10
C LEU A 269 31.95 -18.67 13.55
N THR A 270 31.21 -18.41 14.62
CA THR A 270 30.18 -19.30 15.15
C THR A 270 28.93 -18.51 15.48
N ARG A 271 27.81 -19.20 15.70
CA ARG A 271 26.54 -18.56 16.14
C ARG A 271 26.66 -17.71 17.41
N THR A 272 27.71 -17.91 18.22
CA THR A 272 27.95 -17.15 19.46
C THR A 272 29.01 -16.06 19.29
N SER A 273 29.57 -15.88 18.09
CA SER A 273 30.47 -14.77 17.80
C SER A 273 29.75 -13.42 17.97
N GLY A 274 30.50 -12.38 18.35
CA GLY A 274 29.96 -11.02 18.38
C GLY A 274 29.61 -10.50 16.99
N PRO A 275 28.99 -9.31 16.88
CA PRO A 275 28.67 -8.73 15.58
C PRO A 275 29.89 -8.14 14.88
N PHE A 276 29.80 -8.05 13.56
CA PHE A 276 30.59 -7.13 12.73
C PHE A 276 30.25 -5.69 13.09
N ARG A 277 31.25 -4.81 13.15
CA ARG A 277 31.03 -3.41 13.56
C ARG A 277 31.63 -2.40 12.60
N ARG A 278 30.85 -1.40 12.26
CA ARG A 278 31.27 -0.19 11.54
C ARG A 278 30.52 1.01 12.10
N THR A 279 31.15 2.18 12.09
CA THR A 279 30.44 3.46 12.36
C THR A 279 30.26 4.18 11.03
N ILE A 280 29.07 4.68 10.79
CA ILE A 280 28.69 5.44 9.59
C ILE A 280 28.15 6.80 10.00
N THR A 281 28.17 7.77 9.08
CA THR A 281 27.59 9.10 9.29
C THR A 281 26.25 9.18 8.58
N ALA A 282 25.14 9.18 9.32
CA ALA A 282 23.78 9.28 8.83
C ALA A 282 23.25 10.72 9.00
N GLY A 283 23.19 11.48 7.91
CA GLY A 283 22.99 12.93 7.97
C GLY A 283 24.09 13.56 8.81
N THR A 284 23.73 14.13 9.96
CA THR A 284 24.69 14.71 10.92
C THR A 284 25.00 13.80 12.12
N LYS A 285 24.46 12.57 12.17
CA LYS A 285 24.59 11.65 13.31
C LYS A 285 25.62 10.56 13.00
N GLU A 286 26.42 10.19 14.01
CA GLU A 286 27.22 8.97 13.97
C GLU A 286 26.38 7.78 14.43
N VAL A 287 26.35 6.72 13.62
CA VAL A 287 25.56 5.51 13.87
C VAL A 287 26.48 4.30 13.89
N ARG A 288 26.44 3.53 14.97
CA ARG A 288 27.15 2.24 15.06
C ARG A 288 26.29 1.13 14.48
N VAL A 289 26.72 0.58 13.36
CA VAL A 289 26.10 -0.59 12.73
C VAL A 289 26.69 -1.87 13.33
N GLU A 290 25.83 -2.78 13.80
CA GLU A 290 26.20 -4.10 14.31
C GLU A 290 25.48 -5.21 13.52
N ILE A 291 26.21 -6.05 12.79
CA ILE A 291 25.64 -7.13 11.97
C ILE A 291 26.07 -8.50 12.52
N SER A 292 25.12 -9.38 12.82
CA SER A 292 25.37 -10.76 13.23
C SER A 292 24.97 -11.74 12.11
N LEU A 293 25.76 -12.79 11.90
CA LEU A 293 25.49 -13.84 10.90
C LEU A 293 25.17 -15.17 11.61
N PHE A 294 24.16 -15.88 11.13
CA PHE A 294 23.71 -17.18 11.63
C PHE A 294 23.49 -18.14 10.47
N TRP A 295 24.06 -19.35 10.55
CA TRP A 295 23.93 -20.38 9.53
C TRP A 295 24.23 -21.75 10.15
N GLY A 296 23.77 -22.83 9.50
CA GLY A 296 24.09 -24.19 9.93
C GLY A 296 25.46 -24.68 9.45
N LYS A 297 26.16 -25.44 10.29
CA LYS A 297 27.45 -26.05 9.95
C LYS A 297 27.42 -27.57 10.21
N PRO A 298 27.57 -28.42 9.18
CA PRO A 298 27.60 -29.88 9.34
C PRO A 298 28.62 -30.35 10.38
N GLY A 299 28.24 -31.34 11.18
CA GLY A 299 29.06 -31.90 12.26
C GLY A 299 29.19 -31.02 13.51
N THR A 300 28.42 -29.93 13.63
CA THR A 300 28.41 -29.04 14.80
C THR A 300 27.07 -29.10 15.54
N ASN A 301 26.92 -28.31 16.62
CA ASN A 301 25.63 -28.15 17.30
C ASN A 301 24.58 -27.37 16.46
N THR A 302 24.95 -26.89 15.28
CA THR A 302 24.08 -26.26 14.27
C THR A 302 24.00 -27.09 12.98
N ASP A 303 24.27 -28.39 13.07
CA ASP A 303 24.16 -29.29 11.93
C ASP A 303 22.71 -29.32 11.42
N THR A 304 22.50 -28.85 10.19
CA THR A 304 21.19 -28.71 9.56
C THR A 304 20.46 -30.04 9.38
N ASP A 305 21.17 -31.17 9.42
CA ASP A 305 20.57 -32.50 9.28
C ASP A 305 20.13 -33.11 10.63
N THR A 306 20.19 -32.35 11.72
CA THR A 306 19.87 -32.82 13.08
C THR A 306 18.83 -31.94 13.78
N ASP A 307 17.94 -32.58 14.56
CA ASP A 307 16.97 -31.88 15.42
C ASP A 307 17.63 -30.86 16.36
N GLN A 308 18.82 -31.19 16.88
CA GLN A 308 19.56 -30.27 17.74
C GLN A 308 19.98 -29.01 16.98
N GLY A 309 20.48 -29.16 15.76
CA GLY A 309 20.87 -28.03 14.92
C GLY A 309 19.68 -27.17 14.54
N GLY A 310 18.57 -27.80 14.12
CA GLY A 310 17.30 -27.12 13.85
C GLY A 310 16.84 -26.25 15.02
N ARG A 311 16.74 -26.81 16.23
CA ARG A 311 16.34 -26.06 17.42
C ARG A 311 17.23 -24.86 17.74
N TRP A 312 18.55 -24.99 17.56
CA TRP A 312 19.47 -23.89 17.82
C TRP A 312 19.31 -22.76 16.81
N LEU A 313 19.19 -23.09 15.53
CA LEU A 313 19.03 -22.09 14.48
C LEU A 313 17.67 -21.38 14.60
N LYS A 314 16.59 -22.13 14.85
CA LYS A 314 15.26 -21.56 15.14
C LYS A 314 15.31 -20.61 16.33
N LYS A 315 15.96 -21.02 17.41
CA LYS A 315 16.12 -20.18 18.61
C LYS A 315 16.89 -18.89 18.34
N ASP A 316 17.93 -18.95 17.51
CA ASP A 316 18.72 -17.77 17.17
C ASP A 316 17.92 -16.80 16.26
N LEU A 317 17.07 -17.31 15.36
CA LEU A 317 16.13 -16.48 14.57
C LEU A 317 15.07 -15.82 15.45
N ILE A 318 14.36 -16.59 16.28
CA ILE A 318 13.39 -16.04 17.23
C ILE A 318 14.03 -14.95 18.09
N LYS A 319 15.26 -15.21 18.60
CA LYS A 319 15.95 -14.21 19.41
C LYS A 319 16.25 -12.93 18.63
N SER A 320 16.55 -13.05 17.34
CA SER A 320 16.79 -11.90 16.48
C SER A 320 15.51 -11.10 16.27
N LEU A 321 14.39 -11.77 15.98
CA LEU A 321 13.07 -11.14 15.86
C LEU A 321 12.64 -10.40 17.14
N GLU A 322 12.98 -10.94 18.32
CA GLU A 322 12.68 -10.30 19.61
C GLU A 322 13.56 -9.07 19.94
N THR A 323 14.73 -8.92 19.29
CA THR A 323 15.77 -7.99 19.81
C THR A 323 16.49 -7.12 18.80
N LYS A 324 16.29 -7.32 17.50
CA LYS A 324 17.00 -6.59 16.44
C LYS A 324 16.08 -5.64 15.71
N GLU A 325 16.58 -4.48 15.33
CA GLU A 325 15.87 -3.54 14.45
C GLU A 325 15.75 -4.09 13.03
N VAL A 326 16.75 -4.85 12.57
CA VAL A 326 16.77 -5.36 11.19
C VAL A 326 17.04 -6.86 11.16
N ILE A 327 16.17 -7.61 10.50
CA ILE A 327 16.30 -9.06 10.38
C ILE A 327 16.24 -9.44 8.90
N LEU A 328 17.23 -10.19 8.43
CA LEU A 328 17.19 -10.80 7.12
C LEU A 328 17.18 -12.31 7.31
N TYR A 329 16.23 -12.97 6.68
CA TYR A 329 16.28 -14.39 6.41
C TYR A 329 16.48 -14.59 4.90
N SER A 330 17.37 -15.51 4.53
CA SER A 330 17.59 -15.96 3.15
C SER A 330 17.70 -17.48 3.14
N GLY A 331 16.83 -18.14 2.38
CA GLY A 331 16.76 -19.60 2.33
C GLY A 331 15.39 -20.11 1.93
N HIS A 332 15.13 -21.40 2.16
CA HIS A 332 13.86 -21.99 1.81
C HIS A 332 12.72 -21.50 2.72
N SER A 333 11.68 -20.95 2.08
CA SER A 333 10.43 -20.59 2.74
C SER A 333 9.25 -21.14 1.94
N GLY A 334 8.08 -21.23 2.57
CA GLY A 334 6.86 -21.69 1.93
C GLY A 334 5.61 -21.49 2.81
N PRO A 335 4.40 -21.52 2.23
CA PRO A 335 3.13 -21.11 2.87
C PRO A 335 2.71 -21.98 4.06
N PHE A 336 3.48 -23.03 4.38
CA PHE A 336 3.24 -24.00 5.46
C PHE A 336 4.50 -24.39 6.24
N TRP A 337 5.66 -23.85 5.83
CA TRP A 337 6.97 -24.13 6.44
C TRP A 337 7.55 -22.88 7.12
N GLY A 338 6.98 -21.70 6.80
CA GLY A 338 7.48 -20.40 7.22
C GLY A 338 8.96 -20.26 6.89
N PHE A 339 9.80 -19.97 7.87
CA PHE A 339 11.26 -19.97 7.67
C PHE A 339 11.87 -21.35 7.93
N SER A 340 12.60 -21.90 6.95
CA SER A 340 13.34 -23.16 7.11
C SER A 340 14.81 -22.92 7.42
N MET A 341 15.21 -23.03 8.68
CA MET A 341 16.61 -22.81 9.10
C MET A 341 17.46 -24.07 8.95
N ALA A 342 16.85 -25.26 8.91
CA ALA A 342 17.52 -26.55 8.83
C ALA A 342 17.01 -27.37 7.64
N ASN A 343 17.63 -28.51 7.39
CA ASN A 343 17.24 -29.38 6.29
C ASN A 343 15.87 -29.99 6.58
N TRP A 344 14.83 -29.38 6.01
CA TRP A 344 13.42 -29.81 6.16
C TRP A 344 13.19 -31.25 5.70
N LYS A 345 14.05 -31.82 4.84
CA LYS A 345 14.00 -33.26 4.47
C LYS A 345 14.49 -34.21 5.56
N LYS A 346 15.03 -33.66 6.66
CA LYS A 346 15.67 -34.40 7.76
C LYS A 346 15.05 -34.09 9.11
N THR A 347 14.63 -32.85 9.33
CA THR A 347 14.10 -32.38 10.62
C THR A 347 13.20 -31.17 10.42
N GLU A 348 12.10 -31.14 11.16
CA GLU A 348 11.15 -30.00 11.22
C GLU A 348 11.52 -29.01 12.35
N GLU A 349 12.45 -29.39 13.23
CA GLU A 349 12.80 -28.61 14.43
C GLU A 349 13.48 -27.27 14.11
N GLY A 350 13.87 -27.07 12.85
CA GLY A 350 14.42 -25.82 12.34
C GLY A 350 13.42 -24.97 11.58
N GLU A 351 12.12 -25.27 11.62
CA GLU A 351 11.08 -24.49 10.95
C GLU A 351 10.47 -23.47 11.90
N LEU A 352 10.14 -22.27 11.43
CA LEU A 352 9.36 -21.29 12.17
C LEU A 352 8.11 -20.96 11.34
N ASP A 353 6.98 -21.56 11.72
CA ASP A 353 5.71 -21.43 11.01
C ASP A 353 5.06 -20.04 11.17
N ASP A 354 4.28 -19.63 10.18
CA ASP A 354 3.54 -18.36 10.16
C ASP A 354 2.65 -18.19 11.42
N ASN A 355 2.01 -19.25 11.91
CA ASN A 355 1.19 -19.19 13.13
C ASN A 355 2.03 -18.96 14.37
N GLU A 356 3.25 -19.52 14.43
CA GLU A 356 4.15 -19.32 15.57
C GLU A 356 4.58 -17.85 15.68
N ILE A 357 4.73 -17.15 14.55
CA ILE A 357 5.06 -15.71 14.52
C ILE A 357 4.04 -14.88 15.31
N THR A 358 2.76 -15.25 15.23
CA THR A 358 1.67 -14.54 15.94
C THR A 358 1.80 -14.61 17.47
N GLU A 359 2.49 -15.63 17.99
CA GLU A 359 2.67 -15.90 19.41
C GLU A 359 4.03 -15.44 19.95
N LEU A 360 4.94 -14.98 19.08
CA LEU A 360 6.28 -14.52 19.49
C LEU A 360 6.21 -13.21 20.31
N ASN A 361 7.21 -13.02 21.19
CA ASN A 361 7.38 -11.78 21.95
C ASN A 361 8.09 -10.70 21.11
N LEU A 362 7.47 -10.31 19.99
CA LEU A 362 8.03 -9.28 19.11
C LEU A 362 8.08 -7.91 19.82
N PRO A 363 9.08 -7.07 19.50
CA PRO A 363 9.22 -5.75 20.12
C PRO A 363 8.27 -4.72 19.50
N ASN A 364 7.97 -3.66 20.27
CA ASN A 364 7.16 -2.55 19.79
C ASN A 364 7.96 -1.49 19.00
N PHE A 365 9.30 -1.55 19.01
CA PHE A 365 10.10 -0.63 18.21
C PHE A 365 10.00 -0.98 16.71
N TYR A 366 10.34 -0.02 15.87
CA TYR A 366 10.31 -0.17 14.41
C TYR A 366 11.31 -1.23 13.94
N GLN A 367 10.82 -2.19 13.15
CA GLN A 367 11.63 -3.24 12.57
C GLN A 367 11.55 -3.24 11.04
N VAL A 368 12.64 -3.65 10.40
CA VAL A 368 12.64 -4.00 8.98
C VAL A 368 13.01 -5.46 8.84
N VAL A 369 12.17 -6.24 8.16
CA VAL A 369 12.38 -7.67 7.94
C VAL A 369 12.50 -7.95 6.44
N LEU A 370 13.56 -8.63 6.02
CA LEU A 370 13.62 -9.28 4.71
C LEU A 370 13.31 -10.77 4.87
N ALA A 371 12.25 -11.19 4.22
CA ALA A 371 11.85 -12.57 4.04
C ALA A 371 12.26 -13.06 2.67
N GLU A 372 13.56 -13.27 2.47
CA GLU A 372 14.08 -13.79 1.21
C GLU A 372 13.89 -15.30 1.20
N GLY A 373 13.10 -15.77 0.23
CA GLY A 373 12.75 -17.16 0.08
C GLY A 373 11.61 -17.33 -0.92
N CYS A 374 11.26 -18.59 -1.20
CA CYS A 374 10.09 -18.91 -2.01
C CYS A 374 8.81 -18.66 -1.21
N GLU A 375 7.79 -18.07 -1.83
CA GLU A 375 6.42 -17.99 -1.26
C GLU A 375 6.30 -17.34 0.13
N THR A 376 7.05 -16.26 0.39
CA THR A 376 7.00 -15.56 1.71
C THR A 376 5.85 -14.54 1.82
N TYR A 377 5.02 -14.41 0.78
CA TYR A 377 3.98 -13.38 0.68
C TYR A 377 2.96 -13.39 1.84
N THR A 378 2.59 -14.57 2.35
CA THR A 378 1.67 -14.72 3.50
C THR A 378 2.26 -14.22 4.81
N MET A 379 3.59 -14.27 4.92
CA MET A 379 4.29 -14.02 6.17
C MET A 379 4.16 -12.56 6.61
N GLY A 380 4.01 -11.61 5.66
CA GLY A 380 3.69 -10.22 5.99
C GLY A 380 2.45 -10.12 6.88
N SER A 381 1.39 -10.87 6.55
CA SER A 381 0.18 -10.94 7.37
C SER A 381 0.39 -11.66 8.70
N ALA A 382 1.22 -12.71 8.74
CA ALA A 382 1.56 -13.41 9.97
C ALA A 382 2.23 -12.49 11.00
N PHE A 383 3.14 -11.63 10.55
CA PHE A 383 3.74 -10.61 11.39
C PHE A 383 2.72 -9.59 11.90
N TYR A 384 1.83 -9.07 11.06
CA TYR A 384 0.81 -8.09 11.50
C TYR A 384 -0.28 -8.69 12.38
N ALA A 385 -0.48 -10.01 12.36
CA ALA A 385 -1.35 -10.70 13.31
C ALA A 385 -0.74 -10.77 14.73
N ASN A 386 0.58 -10.54 14.88
CA ASN A 386 1.19 -10.42 16.20
C ASN A 386 0.73 -9.12 16.91
N PRO A 387 0.30 -9.19 18.19
CA PRO A 387 -0.20 -8.02 18.91
C PRO A 387 0.77 -6.83 18.98
N ALA A 388 2.09 -7.07 18.98
CA ALA A 388 3.10 -6.01 19.02
C ALA A 388 3.22 -5.25 17.69
N LYS A 389 2.73 -5.84 16.60
CA LYS A 389 2.81 -5.31 15.22
C LYS A 389 1.45 -4.95 14.64
N ALA A 390 0.36 -5.13 15.39
CA ALA A 390 -1.00 -4.90 14.94
C ALA A 390 -1.30 -3.46 14.48
N SER A 391 -0.51 -2.46 14.93
CA SER A 391 -0.65 -1.07 14.46
C SER A 391 -0.15 -0.86 13.04
N ARG A 392 0.69 -1.77 12.53
CA ARG A 392 1.31 -1.75 11.19
C ARG A 392 2.27 -0.60 10.91
N THR A 393 2.54 0.24 11.91
CA THR A 393 3.42 1.42 11.84
C THR A 393 4.82 1.20 12.43
N ASN A 394 5.12 -0.03 12.82
CA ASN A 394 6.38 -0.40 13.48
C ASN A 394 7.01 -1.66 12.89
N LEU A 395 6.62 -2.00 11.65
CA LEU A 395 7.20 -3.08 10.90
C LEU A 395 7.02 -2.83 9.41
N ASP A 396 8.15 -2.83 8.72
CA ASP A 396 8.19 -3.01 7.27
C ASP A 396 8.74 -4.41 7.01
N ILE A 397 8.06 -5.17 6.16
CA ILE A 397 8.50 -6.51 5.81
C ILE A 397 8.52 -6.66 4.30
N ILE A 398 9.64 -7.14 3.77
CA ILE A 398 9.84 -7.42 2.35
C ILE A 398 9.66 -8.92 2.15
N THR A 399 8.76 -9.30 1.25
CA THR A 399 8.43 -10.67 0.88
C THR A 399 8.52 -10.86 -0.64
N THR A 400 8.28 -12.08 -1.11
CA THR A 400 8.24 -12.43 -2.53
C THR A 400 6.84 -12.90 -2.93
N THR A 401 6.30 -12.34 -4.01
CA THR A 401 5.02 -12.77 -4.61
C THR A 401 5.17 -13.87 -5.65
N THR A 402 6.39 -14.40 -5.81
CA THR A 402 6.76 -15.53 -6.67
C THR A 402 7.89 -16.34 -6.02
N TYR A 403 8.36 -17.39 -6.69
CA TYR A 403 9.59 -18.07 -6.29
C TYR A 403 10.80 -17.14 -6.45
N SER A 404 11.54 -16.93 -5.37
CA SER A 404 12.88 -16.34 -5.46
C SER A 404 13.85 -17.39 -5.95
N THR A 405 14.51 -17.11 -7.07
CA THR A 405 15.65 -17.89 -7.54
C THR A 405 16.96 -17.14 -7.33
N ALA A 406 16.91 -16.02 -6.60
CA ALA A 406 18.09 -15.23 -6.31
C ALA A 406 19.08 -16.06 -5.47
N GLY A 407 20.37 -15.90 -5.77
CA GLY A 407 21.43 -16.69 -5.13
C GLY A 407 22.68 -15.87 -4.90
N ASP A 408 23.79 -16.56 -4.61
CA ASP A 408 25.11 -15.96 -4.36
C ASP A 408 25.17 -14.99 -3.17
N GLY A 409 24.10 -14.90 -2.38
CA GLY A 409 23.91 -13.93 -1.31
C GLY A 409 23.78 -12.48 -1.80
N ASP A 410 23.46 -12.24 -3.07
CA ASP A 410 23.28 -10.88 -3.61
C ASP A 410 22.07 -10.15 -3.00
N PRO A 411 20.88 -10.76 -2.82
CA PRO A 411 19.77 -10.12 -2.10
C PRO A 411 20.14 -9.62 -0.71
N VAL A 412 20.96 -10.40 0.01
CA VAL A 412 21.48 -10.02 1.33
C VAL A 412 22.38 -8.80 1.23
N LYS A 413 23.29 -8.74 0.24
CA LYS A 413 24.21 -7.61 0.05
C LYS A 413 23.46 -6.34 -0.35
N ASP A 414 22.48 -6.46 -1.24
CA ASP A 414 21.71 -5.31 -1.72
C ASP A 414 20.82 -4.75 -0.62
N PHE A 415 20.15 -5.62 0.14
CA PHE A 415 19.40 -5.18 1.31
C PHE A 415 20.29 -4.50 2.35
N LEU A 416 21.44 -5.10 2.70
CA LEU A 416 22.37 -4.46 3.65
C LEU A 416 22.89 -3.12 3.09
N SER A 417 23.12 -3.03 1.78
CA SER A 417 23.51 -1.78 1.12
C SER A 417 22.40 -0.74 1.14
N ALA A 418 21.14 -1.12 0.99
CA ALA A 418 20.02 -0.20 1.09
C ALA A 418 19.81 0.31 2.51
N ILE A 419 19.99 -0.54 3.54
CA ILE A 419 19.73 -0.13 4.93
C ILE A 419 20.91 0.61 5.58
N VAL A 420 22.16 0.24 5.26
CA VAL A 420 23.36 0.81 5.92
C VAL A 420 24.51 1.12 4.96
N GLY A 421 24.25 1.16 3.65
CA GLY A 421 25.24 1.47 2.63
C GLY A 421 25.80 2.89 2.79
N THR A 422 27.06 3.03 2.39
CA THR A 422 27.77 4.31 2.52
C THR A 422 28.56 4.60 1.27
N THR A 423 28.88 5.87 1.09
CA THR A 423 29.96 6.31 0.22
C THR A 423 31.34 5.94 0.76
N ASP A 424 32.38 6.10 -0.06
CA ASP A 424 33.77 5.88 0.34
C ASP A 424 34.20 6.68 1.58
N SER A 425 33.57 7.85 1.81
CA SER A 425 33.83 8.67 2.99
C SER A 425 33.08 8.21 4.26
N GLY A 426 32.25 7.16 4.16
CA GLY A 426 31.47 6.63 5.28
C GLY A 426 30.13 7.33 5.52
N ALA A 427 29.72 8.25 4.65
CA ALA A 427 28.40 8.89 4.74
C ALA A 427 27.32 7.95 4.19
N HIS A 428 26.24 7.76 4.96
CA HIS A 428 25.10 6.91 4.62
C HIS A 428 24.36 7.42 3.39
N VAL A 429 23.95 6.50 2.51
CA VAL A 429 23.17 6.80 1.31
C VAL A 429 21.81 6.13 1.47
N PRO A 430 20.73 6.90 1.76
CA PRO A 430 19.41 6.32 1.93
C PRO A 430 18.83 5.88 0.58
N VAL A 431 18.13 4.75 0.58
CA VAL A 431 17.57 4.12 -0.61
C VAL A 431 16.07 3.93 -0.40
N THR A 432 15.26 4.33 -1.37
CA THR A 432 13.81 4.06 -1.37
C THR A 432 13.54 2.56 -1.47
N TYR A 433 12.43 2.06 -0.94
CA TYR A 433 12.03 0.68 -1.14
C TYR A 433 11.91 0.30 -2.61
N GLY A 434 11.36 1.16 -3.48
CA GLY A 434 11.26 0.88 -4.91
C GLY A 434 12.63 0.70 -5.58
N ALA A 435 13.66 1.44 -5.15
CA ALA A 435 15.03 1.21 -5.61
C ALA A 435 15.59 -0.14 -5.12
N LEU A 436 15.40 -0.46 -3.84
CA LEU A 436 15.77 -1.77 -3.30
C LEU A 436 15.04 -2.90 -4.02
N MET A 437 13.73 -2.78 -4.28
CA MET A 437 12.95 -3.81 -4.98
C MET A 437 13.49 -4.05 -6.39
N ARG A 438 13.89 -2.99 -7.13
CA ARG A 438 14.50 -3.13 -8.46
C ARG A 438 15.81 -3.92 -8.41
N ASP A 439 16.64 -3.68 -7.40
CA ASP A 439 17.90 -4.41 -7.23
C ASP A 439 17.65 -5.88 -6.85
N LEU A 440 16.70 -6.11 -5.92
CA LEU A 440 16.29 -7.47 -5.53
C LEU A 440 15.70 -8.27 -6.69
N ASP A 441 14.79 -7.67 -7.47
CA ASP A 441 14.19 -8.29 -8.67
C ASP A 441 15.25 -8.59 -9.74
N TRP A 442 16.31 -7.78 -9.83
CA TRP A 442 17.40 -7.97 -10.81
C TRP A 442 18.30 -9.17 -10.48
N ASN A 443 18.43 -9.54 -9.21
CA ASN A 443 19.28 -10.64 -8.77
C ASN A 443 18.75 -12.03 -9.13
N ALA A 444 17.46 -12.15 -9.44
CA ALA A 444 16.85 -13.41 -9.80
C ALA A 444 17.01 -13.70 -11.30
N TRP A 445 17.32 -14.96 -11.63
CA TRP A 445 17.46 -15.41 -13.03
C TRP A 445 16.11 -15.84 -13.63
N ASP A 446 15.12 -16.11 -12.79
CA ASP A 446 13.70 -16.10 -13.15
C ASP A 446 13.04 -14.84 -12.56
N ALA A 447 11.80 -14.53 -12.95
CA ALA A 447 11.09 -13.36 -12.44
C ALA A 447 10.72 -13.54 -10.94
N ALA A 448 11.69 -13.27 -10.05
CA ALA A 448 11.39 -12.97 -8.66
C ALA A 448 10.69 -11.61 -8.61
N MET A 449 9.73 -11.51 -7.70
CA MET A 449 8.89 -10.34 -7.57
C MET A 449 8.83 -10.00 -6.10
N TYR A 450 9.72 -9.12 -5.67
CA TYR A 450 9.75 -8.64 -4.30
C TYR A 450 8.70 -7.55 -4.09
N GLY A 451 8.18 -7.49 -2.87
CA GLY A 451 7.36 -6.37 -2.44
C GLY A 451 7.46 -6.14 -0.94
N VAL A 452 7.19 -4.90 -0.54
CA VAL A 452 7.23 -4.47 0.85
C VAL A 452 5.81 -4.20 1.35
N HIS A 453 5.56 -4.65 2.57
CA HIS A 453 4.35 -4.41 3.34
C HIS A 453 4.66 -3.39 4.45
N GLY A 454 3.68 -2.59 4.82
CA GLY A 454 3.74 -1.61 5.92
C GLY A 454 4.24 -0.23 5.49
N ILE A 455 4.26 0.09 4.20
CA ILE A 455 5.00 1.26 3.71
C ILE A 455 4.21 2.59 3.76
N ASP A 456 2.89 2.59 3.92
CA ASP A 456 2.11 3.85 3.76
C ASP A 456 2.39 4.91 4.84
N ASP A 457 2.94 4.56 6.02
CA ASP A 457 3.36 5.54 7.04
C ASP A 457 4.81 6.00 6.88
N ASN A 458 5.53 5.50 5.88
CA ASN A 458 6.93 5.81 5.68
C ASN A 458 7.14 7.21 5.08
N PRO A 459 8.34 7.80 5.29
CA PRO A 459 8.66 9.12 4.78
C PRO A 459 8.66 9.14 3.24
N HIS A 460 7.94 10.11 2.68
CA HIS A 460 7.88 10.40 1.25
C HIS A 460 8.78 11.57 0.80
N ILE A 461 9.71 11.99 1.66
CA ILE A 461 10.76 12.97 1.36
C ILE A 461 12.11 12.36 1.73
N HIS A 462 13.15 12.75 0.99
CA HIS A 462 14.50 12.29 1.23
C HIS A 462 14.88 12.41 2.73
N PRO A 463 15.37 11.34 3.41
CA PRO A 463 15.50 11.30 4.88
C PRO A 463 16.41 12.37 5.49
N TYR A 464 17.32 12.92 4.69
CA TYR A 464 18.24 13.98 5.11
C TYR A 464 17.92 15.35 4.54
N ALA A 465 16.77 15.50 3.85
CA ALA A 465 16.35 16.77 3.27
C ALA A 465 16.36 17.89 4.31
N GLU A 466 16.76 19.08 3.87
CA GLU A 466 16.74 20.30 4.67
C GLU A 466 15.73 21.27 4.05
N PRO A 467 14.41 21.15 4.35
CA PRO A 467 13.37 21.98 3.74
C PRO A 467 13.55 23.49 3.92
N ALA A 468 14.29 23.90 4.95
CA ALA A 468 14.61 25.30 5.20
C ALA A 468 15.43 25.94 4.08
N ASP A 469 16.17 25.14 3.31
CA ASP A 469 16.99 25.61 2.20
C ASP A 469 16.23 25.62 0.86
N PHE A 470 14.99 25.12 0.81
CA PHE A 470 14.22 25.11 -0.43
C PHE A 470 14.01 26.52 -0.95
N CYS A 471 14.03 26.68 -2.27
CA CYS A 471 14.00 27.98 -2.93
C CYS A 471 15.20 28.90 -2.66
N THR A 472 16.30 28.39 -2.08
CA THR A 472 17.58 29.10 -2.08
C THR A 472 18.19 29.05 -3.49
N PRO A 473 18.60 30.19 -4.09
CA PRO A 473 19.29 30.19 -5.37
C PRO A 473 20.56 29.35 -5.33
N CYS A 474 20.80 28.54 -6.36
CA CYS A 474 21.95 27.64 -6.42
C CYS A 474 22.59 27.63 -7.81
N SER A 475 23.85 27.20 -7.87
CA SER A 475 24.59 26.93 -9.10
C SER A 475 25.03 25.47 -9.20
N SER A 476 25.08 24.77 -8.08
CA SER A 476 25.36 23.34 -7.96
C SER A 476 24.71 22.76 -6.70
N ASP A 477 24.66 21.43 -6.60
CA ASP A 477 24.09 20.74 -5.44
C ASP A 477 24.78 21.13 -4.11
N TRP A 478 26.05 21.55 -4.18
CA TRP A 478 26.82 22.04 -3.02
C TRP A 478 26.30 23.34 -2.41
N ASP A 479 25.47 24.10 -3.14
CA ASP A 479 24.85 25.32 -2.62
C ASP A 479 23.58 25.01 -1.81
N CYS A 480 23.13 23.75 -1.80
CA CYS A 480 21.85 23.33 -1.27
C CYS A 480 21.98 22.60 0.07
N GLY A 481 22.46 23.32 1.07
CA GLY A 481 22.49 22.83 2.45
C GLY A 481 23.82 22.20 2.86
N SER A 482 23.82 21.63 4.06
CA SER A 482 25.02 21.19 4.75
C SER A 482 25.35 19.72 4.51
N ASN A 483 24.36 18.94 4.10
CA ASN A 483 24.49 17.52 3.78
C ASN A 483 24.59 17.33 2.26
N TRP A 484 25.76 16.87 1.79
CA TRP A 484 26.09 16.83 0.36
C TRP A 484 25.21 15.90 -0.52
N ASN A 485 24.33 15.10 0.10
CA ASN A 485 23.42 14.18 -0.58
C ASN A 485 22.01 14.26 0.02
N SER A 486 21.53 15.46 0.37
CA SER A 486 20.16 15.68 0.86
C SER A 486 19.30 16.45 -0.13
N ASN A 487 19.67 17.71 -0.35
CA ASN A 487 19.04 18.59 -1.32
C ASN A 487 19.96 18.71 -2.54
N PHE A 488 19.39 19.12 -3.66
CA PHE A 488 20.11 19.31 -4.91
C PHE A 488 19.61 20.55 -5.65
N CYS A 489 20.41 21.01 -6.60
CA CYS A 489 20.13 22.20 -7.37
C CYS A 489 19.26 21.88 -8.58
N LEU A 490 18.00 22.30 -8.52
CA LEU A 490 16.98 22.05 -9.53
C LEU A 490 16.72 23.29 -10.38
N ASN A 491 16.65 23.13 -11.69
CA ASN A 491 16.23 24.21 -12.59
C ASN A 491 14.69 24.28 -12.66
N LEU A 492 14.09 25.38 -12.19
CA LEU A 492 12.65 25.67 -12.26
C LEU A 492 12.28 26.48 -13.53
N GLY A 493 13.03 26.30 -14.61
CA GLY A 493 12.77 26.93 -15.90
C GLY A 493 13.15 28.41 -15.90
N THR A 494 12.16 29.28 -16.15
CA THR A 494 12.38 30.74 -16.26
C THR A 494 12.76 31.38 -14.93
N ASP A 495 12.45 30.73 -13.81
CA ASP A 495 12.77 31.20 -12.48
C ASP A 495 14.25 31.09 -12.15
N GLY A 496 14.96 30.17 -12.82
CA GLY A 496 16.35 29.85 -12.54
C GLY A 496 16.52 28.59 -11.71
N GLN A 497 17.69 28.46 -11.09
CA GLN A 497 18.10 27.27 -10.34
C GLN A 497 17.94 27.49 -8.83
N PHE A 498 17.26 26.56 -8.18
CA PHE A 498 16.97 26.61 -6.75
C PHE A 498 17.11 25.25 -6.10
N CYS A 499 17.38 25.28 -4.80
CA CYS A 499 17.46 24.08 -4.00
C CYS A 499 16.09 23.42 -3.82
N ALA A 500 16.07 22.10 -3.96
CA ALA A 500 14.94 21.20 -3.74
C ALA A 500 15.47 19.86 -3.17
N ALA A 501 14.58 18.98 -2.72
CA ALA A 501 14.95 17.62 -2.34
C ALA A 501 14.07 16.59 -3.05
N GLU A 502 14.58 15.36 -3.13
CA GLU A 502 13.85 14.24 -3.69
C GLU A 502 12.63 13.90 -2.83
N CYS A 503 11.56 13.45 -3.48
CA CYS A 503 10.32 13.02 -2.87
C CYS A 503 9.70 11.88 -3.66
N THR A 504 8.78 11.16 -3.03
CA THR A 504 8.00 10.10 -3.66
C THR A 504 6.49 10.35 -3.60
N GLY A 505 6.04 11.25 -2.73
CA GLY A 505 4.64 11.64 -2.52
C GLY A 505 4.50 13.11 -2.13
N ASP A 506 3.32 13.70 -2.39
CA ASP A 506 3.03 15.11 -2.07
C ASP A 506 3.02 15.37 -0.56
N ASP A 507 2.61 14.39 0.23
CA ASP A 507 2.55 14.37 1.69
C ASP A 507 3.93 14.40 2.36
N GLY A 508 5.00 14.03 1.64
CA GLY A 508 6.37 14.23 2.09
C GLY A 508 6.84 15.69 2.00
N CYS A 509 6.20 16.51 1.16
CA CYS A 509 6.65 17.87 0.91
C CYS A 509 6.10 18.89 1.93
N PRO A 510 6.85 19.97 2.23
CA PRO A 510 6.37 21.03 3.11
C PRO A 510 5.11 21.72 2.56
N ASP A 511 4.38 22.41 3.44
CA ASP A 511 3.23 23.24 3.05
C ASP A 511 3.58 24.20 1.90
N GLY A 512 2.74 24.19 0.86
CA GLY A 512 2.94 25.02 -0.34
C GLY A 512 3.86 24.40 -1.40
N TYR A 513 4.38 23.20 -1.16
CA TYR A 513 5.11 22.39 -2.13
C TYR A 513 4.26 21.21 -2.62
N SER A 514 4.70 20.61 -3.72
CA SER A 514 4.18 19.36 -4.29
C SER A 514 5.33 18.55 -4.85
N CYS A 515 5.21 17.23 -4.83
CA CYS A 515 6.19 16.33 -5.36
C CYS A 515 6.05 16.23 -6.89
N ALA A 516 6.86 16.98 -7.63
CA ALA A 516 6.77 17.07 -9.09
C ALA A 516 7.86 16.25 -9.80
N ALA A 517 7.55 15.77 -11.00
CA ALA A 517 8.51 15.04 -11.83
C ALA A 517 9.69 15.92 -12.26
N VAL A 518 10.91 15.39 -12.15
CA VAL A 518 12.17 16.02 -12.55
C VAL A 518 12.66 15.37 -13.83
N ALA A 519 12.91 16.19 -14.86
CA ALA A 519 13.45 15.75 -16.12
C ALA A 519 14.95 16.06 -16.25
N ARG A 520 15.72 15.12 -16.79
CA ARG A 520 17.05 15.39 -17.35
C ARG A 520 16.98 15.11 -18.84
N ALA A 521 17.23 16.14 -19.65
CA ALA A 521 16.95 16.14 -21.08
C ALA A 521 15.47 15.76 -21.36
N ASN A 522 15.22 14.67 -22.08
CA ASN A 522 13.86 14.25 -22.48
C ASN A 522 13.31 13.09 -21.63
N THR A 523 13.91 12.81 -20.46
CA THR A 523 13.56 11.66 -19.63
C THR A 523 13.28 12.12 -18.21
N ILE A 524 12.19 11.63 -17.62
CA ILE A 524 11.94 11.80 -16.18
C ILE A 524 12.92 10.91 -15.43
N THR A 525 13.73 11.51 -14.56
CA THR A 525 14.78 10.82 -13.82
C THR A 525 14.50 10.73 -12.33
N GLY A 526 13.44 11.38 -11.84
CA GLY A 526 13.07 11.38 -10.43
C GLY A 526 11.93 12.35 -10.16
N ARG A 527 11.75 12.70 -8.89
CA ARG A 527 10.78 13.72 -8.45
C ARG A 527 11.41 14.60 -7.38
N ALA A 528 10.86 15.79 -7.19
CA ALA A 528 11.32 16.72 -6.17
C ALA A 528 10.19 17.55 -5.59
N CYS A 529 10.35 17.93 -4.32
CA CYS A 529 9.49 18.94 -3.72
C CYS A 529 9.76 20.28 -4.38
N VAL A 530 8.78 20.78 -5.14
CA VAL A 530 8.80 22.10 -5.77
C VAL A 530 7.62 22.92 -5.29
N PRO A 531 7.73 24.26 -5.25
CA PRO A 531 6.57 25.11 -4.96
C PRO A 531 5.39 24.76 -5.88
N GLN A 532 4.16 24.75 -5.37
CA GLN A 532 2.97 24.39 -6.17
C GLN A 532 2.73 25.30 -7.38
N ASN A 533 3.25 26.54 -7.33
CA ASN A 533 3.26 27.50 -8.43
C ASN A 533 4.45 27.32 -9.40
N PHE A 534 5.34 26.36 -9.15
CA PHE A 534 6.61 26.11 -9.85
C PHE A 534 7.54 27.34 -9.87
N SER A 535 7.49 28.19 -8.84
CA SER A 535 8.24 29.43 -8.80
C SER A 535 8.72 29.78 -7.40
N CYS A 536 10.03 30.02 -7.28
CA CYS A 536 10.69 30.45 -6.05
C CYS A 536 10.85 31.98 -5.98
N THR A 537 10.60 32.68 -7.09
CA THR A 537 10.79 34.15 -7.19
C THR A 537 9.50 34.92 -7.34
N SER A 538 8.42 34.28 -7.79
CA SER A 538 7.08 34.87 -7.78
C SER A 538 6.33 34.41 -6.54
N GLU A 539 5.85 35.36 -5.73
CA GLU A 539 4.70 35.07 -4.87
C GLU A 539 3.61 34.50 -5.80
N ALA A 540 3.15 33.26 -5.55
CA ALA A 540 2.15 32.59 -6.38
C ALA A 540 1.14 33.59 -6.92
N GLN A 541 1.20 33.82 -8.24
CA GLN A 541 0.34 34.79 -8.90
C GLN A 541 -1.10 34.48 -8.48
N PRO A 542 -1.96 35.48 -8.21
CA PRO A 542 -3.33 35.24 -7.77
C PRO A 542 -4.05 34.21 -8.65
N SER A 543 -3.74 34.18 -9.95
CA SER A 543 -4.23 33.21 -10.93
C SER A 543 -3.86 31.75 -10.67
N GLN A 544 -2.81 31.45 -9.92
CA GLN A 544 -2.47 30.08 -9.52
C GLN A 544 -3.10 29.66 -8.18
N ARG A 545 -3.90 30.54 -7.56
CA ARG A 545 -4.57 30.28 -6.28
C ARG A 545 -6.06 29.99 -6.44
N VAL A 546 -6.62 30.06 -7.64
CA VAL A 546 -8.02 29.66 -7.87
C VAL A 546 -8.12 28.15 -7.70
N ILE A 547 -9.09 27.69 -6.90
CA ILE A 547 -9.25 26.27 -6.58
C ILE A 547 -10.65 25.79 -6.95
N ILE A 548 -10.77 24.49 -7.20
CA ILE A 548 -12.07 23.82 -7.26
C ILE A 548 -12.57 23.65 -5.82
N ASN A 549 -13.74 24.24 -5.54
CA ASN A 549 -14.32 24.30 -4.21
C ASN A 549 -15.53 23.37 -4.03
N GLU A 550 -16.40 23.31 -5.02
CA GLU A 550 -17.61 22.48 -4.99
C GLU A 550 -17.87 21.89 -6.39
N ILE A 551 -18.30 20.62 -6.43
CA ILE A 551 -18.64 19.90 -7.66
C ILE A 551 -19.95 19.16 -7.43
N LEU A 552 -20.92 19.34 -8.32
CA LEU A 552 -22.15 18.55 -8.34
C LEU A 552 -22.25 17.79 -9.65
N ALA A 553 -22.08 16.46 -9.59
CA ALA A 553 -22.24 15.56 -10.74
C ALA A 553 -23.60 14.85 -10.75
N ASP A 554 -24.25 14.69 -9.60
CA ASP A 554 -25.51 13.98 -9.46
C ASP A 554 -26.54 14.88 -8.76
N PRO A 555 -27.24 15.78 -9.49
CA PRO A 555 -28.26 16.64 -8.89
C PRO A 555 -29.48 15.82 -8.39
N PRO A 556 -30.03 16.14 -7.20
CA PRO A 556 -31.15 15.39 -6.64
C PRO A 556 -32.37 15.34 -7.55
N ASN A 557 -33.06 14.21 -7.59
CA ASN A 557 -34.26 14.11 -8.41
C ASN A 557 -35.41 15.02 -7.94
N GLY A 558 -36.05 15.71 -8.88
CA GLY A 558 -37.25 16.53 -8.63
C GLY A 558 -36.91 17.95 -8.17
N SER A 559 -37.85 18.64 -7.52
CA SER A 559 -37.70 20.07 -7.22
C SER A 559 -36.54 20.44 -6.29
N GLU A 560 -35.95 19.46 -5.60
CA GLU A 560 -34.77 19.69 -4.74
C GLU A 560 -33.46 19.78 -5.55
N GLY A 561 -33.45 19.30 -6.79
CA GLY A 561 -32.28 19.38 -7.67
C GLY A 561 -32.30 20.50 -8.68
N ASP A 562 -33.34 21.35 -8.70
CA ASP A 562 -33.33 22.64 -9.41
C ASP A 562 -32.42 23.62 -8.65
N LEU A 563 -31.11 23.37 -8.76
CA LEU A 563 -30.05 24.06 -8.02
C LEU A 563 -29.50 25.24 -8.80
N ASN A 564 -29.81 25.32 -10.09
CA ASN A 564 -29.65 26.54 -10.87
C ASN A 564 -30.79 27.56 -10.58
N GLU A 565 -31.89 27.14 -9.95
CA GLU A 565 -33.06 27.96 -9.59
C GLU A 565 -33.81 28.57 -10.80
N ASP A 566 -33.85 27.87 -11.93
CA ASP A 566 -34.56 28.31 -13.15
C ASP A 566 -36.04 27.89 -13.17
N GLY A 567 -36.46 27.05 -12.22
CA GLY A 567 -37.83 26.64 -11.98
C GLY A 567 -38.17 25.23 -12.47
N TRP A 568 -37.21 24.47 -13.01
CA TRP A 568 -37.36 23.05 -13.30
C TRP A 568 -36.06 22.28 -13.05
N TYR A 569 -36.21 21.02 -12.66
CA TYR A 569 -35.09 20.08 -12.55
C TYR A 569 -34.68 19.54 -13.94
N ASP A 570 -33.39 19.66 -14.26
CA ASP A 570 -32.73 18.90 -15.33
C ASP A 570 -31.37 18.40 -14.85
N ALA A 571 -31.23 17.08 -14.78
CA ALA A 571 -30.02 16.42 -14.28
C ALA A 571 -28.72 16.89 -14.94
N ALA A 572 -28.74 17.34 -16.20
CA ALA A 572 -27.55 17.81 -16.89
C ALA A 572 -27.36 19.33 -16.79
N GLU A 573 -28.44 20.11 -16.66
CA GLU A 573 -28.36 21.57 -16.54
C GLU A 573 -28.02 22.02 -15.12
N ASP A 574 -28.43 21.24 -14.12
CA ASP A 574 -28.21 21.51 -12.69
C ASP A 574 -26.86 21.02 -12.16
N GLU A 575 -26.09 20.24 -12.93
CA GLU A 575 -24.68 19.98 -12.63
C GLU A 575 -23.89 21.29 -12.55
N PHE A 576 -22.91 21.38 -11.64
CA PHE A 576 -22.03 22.55 -11.61
C PHE A 576 -20.62 22.26 -11.12
N VAL A 577 -19.73 23.19 -11.46
CA VAL A 577 -18.39 23.32 -10.88
C VAL A 577 -18.24 24.73 -10.32
N GLU A 578 -17.86 24.83 -9.05
CA GLU A 578 -17.53 26.08 -8.38
C GLU A 578 -16.01 26.24 -8.22
N LEU A 579 -15.52 27.41 -8.59
CA LEU A 579 -14.15 27.83 -8.35
C LEU A 579 -14.11 29.00 -7.37
N VAL A 580 -13.22 28.94 -6.39
CA VAL A 580 -13.01 30.01 -5.40
C VAL A 580 -11.65 30.66 -5.61
N ASN A 581 -11.60 31.99 -5.50
CA ASN A 581 -10.36 32.74 -5.34
C ASN A 581 -10.15 33.09 -3.85
N PRO A 582 -9.39 32.28 -3.09
CA PRO A 582 -9.15 32.52 -1.68
C PRO A 582 -8.16 33.66 -1.43
N SER A 583 -7.56 34.26 -2.47
CA SER A 583 -6.64 35.38 -2.32
C SER A 583 -7.37 36.70 -2.13
N SER A 584 -6.67 37.75 -1.73
CA SER A 584 -7.22 39.12 -1.64
C SER A 584 -7.12 39.91 -2.96
N LYS A 585 -6.56 39.31 -4.01
CA LYS A 585 -6.31 39.96 -5.30
C LYS A 585 -7.23 39.37 -6.36
N ALA A 586 -7.72 40.22 -7.26
CA ALA A 586 -8.53 39.76 -8.38
C ALA A 586 -7.71 38.94 -9.39
N VAL A 587 -8.36 37.99 -10.05
CA VAL A 587 -7.80 37.06 -11.04
C VAL A 587 -8.50 37.24 -12.37
N ASP A 588 -7.73 37.43 -13.43
CA ASP A 588 -8.26 37.42 -14.80
C ASP A 588 -8.49 35.97 -15.26
N LEU A 589 -9.76 35.63 -15.49
CA LEU A 589 -10.20 34.33 -16.00
C LEU A 589 -10.36 34.31 -17.53
N SER A 590 -10.03 35.41 -18.23
CA SER A 590 -10.21 35.51 -19.68
C SER A 590 -9.58 34.34 -20.42
N GLY A 591 -10.41 33.53 -21.09
CA GLY A 591 -9.95 32.36 -21.87
C GLY A 591 -9.48 31.16 -21.05
N TRP A 592 -9.71 31.14 -19.73
CA TRP A 592 -9.53 29.94 -18.93
C TRP A 592 -10.54 28.87 -19.32
N THR A 593 -10.22 27.61 -19.07
CA THR A 593 -11.07 26.47 -19.45
C THR A 593 -11.35 25.56 -18.28
N ILE A 594 -12.60 25.06 -18.21
CA ILE A 594 -12.98 23.87 -17.45
C ILE A 594 -13.04 22.71 -18.45
N ALA A 595 -12.26 21.67 -18.21
CA ALA A 595 -12.22 20.46 -19.01
C ALA A 595 -12.52 19.24 -18.14
N ASP A 596 -13.05 18.20 -18.76
CA ASP A 596 -13.10 16.87 -18.16
C ASP A 596 -11.90 16.03 -18.62
N GLY A 597 -11.92 14.72 -18.38
CA GLY A 597 -10.90 13.78 -18.87
C GLY A 597 -10.83 13.63 -20.40
N THR A 598 -11.81 14.14 -21.14
CA THR A 598 -12.00 13.89 -22.58
C THR A 598 -11.89 15.15 -23.46
N LYS A 599 -12.42 16.30 -23.03
CA LYS A 599 -12.47 17.55 -23.79
C LYS A 599 -12.70 18.78 -22.89
N VAL A 600 -12.56 19.97 -23.48
CA VAL A 600 -12.99 21.22 -22.85
C VAL A 600 -14.51 21.28 -22.81
N ARG A 601 -15.07 21.57 -21.62
CA ARG A 601 -16.51 21.69 -21.37
C ARG A 601 -16.98 23.14 -21.31
N PHE A 602 -16.14 24.03 -20.79
CA PHE A 602 -16.44 25.45 -20.71
C PHE A 602 -15.17 26.29 -20.93
N THR A 603 -15.34 27.45 -21.56
CA THR A 603 -14.29 28.47 -21.72
C THR A 603 -14.83 29.81 -21.24
N PHE A 604 -14.15 30.42 -20.26
CA PHE A 604 -14.50 31.73 -19.75
C PHE A 604 -14.37 32.80 -20.86
N PRO A 605 -15.37 33.67 -21.03
CA PRO A 605 -15.31 34.78 -21.97
C PRO A 605 -14.12 35.71 -21.70
N GLN A 606 -13.78 36.54 -22.67
CA GLN A 606 -12.78 37.59 -22.49
C GLN A 606 -13.31 38.71 -21.58
N GLY A 607 -12.43 39.29 -20.77
CA GLY A 607 -12.74 40.38 -19.84
C GLY A 607 -13.33 39.93 -18.50
N ILE A 608 -13.36 38.62 -18.22
CA ILE A 608 -13.88 38.10 -16.95
C ILE A 608 -12.81 38.17 -15.87
N THR A 609 -13.11 38.86 -14.79
CA THR A 609 -12.23 38.98 -13.62
C THR A 609 -12.95 38.47 -12.39
N LEU A 610 -12.40 37.43 -11.75
CA LEU A 610 -12.86 36.90 -10.48
C LEU A 610 -12.23 37.72 -9.33
N PRO A 611 -13.03 38.46 -8.53
CA PRO A 611 -12.50 39.21 -7.39
C PRO A 611 -11.77 38.30 -6.38
N GLY A 612 -10.92 38.89 -5.54
CA GLY A 612 -10.39 38.18 -4.38
C GLY A 612 -11.48 37.94 -3.34
N LYS A 613 -11.45 36.81 -2.63
CA LYS A 613 -12.48 36.38 -1.67
C LYS A 613 -13.86 36.34 -2.35
N SER A 614 -13.94 35.59 -3.45
CA SER A 614 -15.15 35.46 -4.25
C SER A 614 -15.12 34.13 -5.01
N ALA A 615 -16.28 33.70 -5.50
CA ALA A 615 -16.44 32.48 -6.26
C ALA A 615 -17.00 32.74 -7.67
N VAL A 616 -16.82 31.74 -8.52
CA VAL A 616 -17.48 31.62 -9.81
C VAL A 616 -18.08 30.23 -9.94
N VAL A 617 -19.36 30.17 -10.31
CA VAL A 617 -20.10 28.93 -10.52
C VAL A 617 -20.38 28.78 -12.01
N VAL A 618 -20.10 27.60 -12.56
CA VAL A 618 -20.46 27.25 -13.93
C VAL A 618 -21.44 26.08 -13.86
N PHE A 619 -22.69 26.32 -14.26
CA PHE A 619 -23.73 25.29 -14.39
C PHE A 619 -23.67 24.59 -15.75
N GLY A 620 -24.25 23.41 -15.85
CA GLY A 620 -24.39 22.65 -17.08
C GLY A 620 -25.41 23.24 -18.07
N GLY A 621 -26.29 24.14 -17.64
CA GLY A 621 -27.30 24.77 -18.48
C GLY A 621 -28.22 25.71 -17.72
N GLY A 622 -29.44 25.90 -18.21
CA GLY A 622 -30.50 26.67 -17.54
C GLY A 622 -30.34 28.19 -17.53
N ASP A 623 -31.19 28.86 -16.73
CA ASP A 623 -31.16 30.30 -16.46
C ASP A 623 -30.98 30.58 -14.95
N PRO A 624 -29.74 30.57 -14.43
CA PRO A 624 -29.47 30.73 -13.01
C PRO A 624 -29.56 32.18 -12.50
N GLY A 625 -30.45 32.98 -13.10
CA GLY A 625 -30.60 34.40 -12.80
C GLY A 625 -30.98 34.70 -11.35
N ALA A 626 -31.62 33.76 -10.65
CA ALA A 626 -31.96 33.89 -9.23
C ALA A 626 -30.72 33.90 -8.31
N LEU A 627 -29.63 33.26 -8.73
CA LEU A 627 -28.36 33.19 -7.99
C LEU A 627 -27.48 34.46 -8.10
N ALA A 628 -27.91 35.46 -8.89
CA ALA A 628 -27.19 36.73 -9.04
C ALA A 628 -27.02 37.52 -7.72
N GLY A 629 -27.79 37.18 -6.68
CA GLY A 629 -27.72 37.78 -5.34
C GLY A 629 -26.60 37.26 -4.44
N THR A 630 -25.90 36.18 -4.81
CA THR A 630 -24.82 35.56 -4.01
C THR A 630 -23.51 36.35 -4.05
N GLY A 631 -23.36 37.32 -4.96
CA GLY A 631 -22.10 38.06 -5.15
C GLY A 631 -21.02 37.27 -5.89
N SER A 632 -21.31 36.03 -6.28
CA SER A 632 -20.49 35.17 -7.13
C SER A 632 -20.77 35.43 -8.61
N LEU A 633 -19.78 35.14 -9.46
CA LEU A 633 -19.99 35.17 -10.91
C LEU A 633 -20.69 33.88 -11.33
N ILE A 634 -21.73 33.97 -12.16
CA ILE A 634 -22.50 32.79 -12.61
C ILE A 634 -22.42 32.67 -14.12
N PHE A 635 -22.14 31.46 -14.61
CA PHE A 635 -22.10 31.12 -16.03
C PHE A 635 -22.82 29.79 -16.29
N VAL A 636 -23.15 29.56 -17.55
CA VAL A 636 -23.72 28.30 -18.04
C VAL A 636 -22.87 27.76 -19.18
N ALA A 637 -22.63 26.44 -19.18
CA ALA A 637 -21.94 25.74 -20.25
C ALA A 637 -22.94 25.32 -21.33
N ASN A 638 -23.00 26.05 -22.44
CA ASN A 638 -24.02 25.85 -23.49
C ASN A 638 -24.13 24.40 -24.04
N ASP A 639 -23.07 23.59 -23.96
CA ASP A 639 -23.05 22.19 -24.40
C ASP A 639 -23.14 21.18 -23.22
N GLY A 640 -23.33 21.65 -21.99
CA GLY A 640 -23.30 20.87 -20.76
C GLY A 640 -21.91 20.63 -20.19
N LEU A 641 -21.82 20.53 -18.86
CA LEU A 641 -20.65 19.96 -18.18
C LEU A 641 -20.58 18.46 -18.43
N ARG A 642 -21.71 17.75 -18.27
CA ARG A 642 -21.86 16.30 -18.52
C ARG A 642 -20.91 15.50 -17.65
N LEU A 643 -20.92 15.78 -16.35
CA LEU A 643 -20.10 15.12 -15.36
C LEU A 643 -20.60 13.68 -15.17
N ALA A 644 -19.70 12.72 -15.05
CA ALA A 644 -20.09 11.33 -14.84
C ALA A 644 -20.26 11.04 -13.34
N ASN A 645 -21.47 10.67 -12.90
CA ASN A 645 -21.77 10.44 -11.47
C ASN A 645 -20.83 9.42 -10.80
N THR A 646 -20.42 8.37 -11.53
CA THR A 646 -19.55 7.30 -11.01
C THR A 646 -18.07 7.62 -11.08
N GLY A 647 -17.70 8.78 -11.64
CA GLY A 647 -16.36 9.32 -11.57
C GLY A 647 -15.91 10.05 -12.83
N ASP A 648 -15.26 11.19 -12.63
CA ASP A 648 -14.70 12.04 -13.68
C ASP A 648 -13.45 12.78 -13.18
N THR A 649 -12.78 13.54 -14.05
CA THR A 649 -11.67 14.43 -13.72
C THR A 649 -11.97 15.83 -14.19
N ILE A 650 -12.07 16.79 -13.26
CA ILE A 650 -12.14 18.21 -13.57
C ILE A 650 -10.74 18.80 -13.66
N ILE A 651 -10.45 19.51 -14.75
CA ILE A 651 -9.16 20.18 -14.98
C ILE A 651 -9.41 21.65 -15.31
N ILE A 652 -8.85 22.54 -14.50
CA ILE A 652 -8.87 23.98 -14.72
C ILE A 652 -7.55 24.40 -15.36
N ARG A 653 -7.61 25.04 -16.52
CA ARG A 653 -6.44 25.62 -17.19
C ARG A 653 -6.60 27.11 -17.40
N ASN A 654 -5.50 27.84 -17.27
CA ASN A 654 -5.47 29.25 -17.65
C ASN A 654 -5.37 29.44 -19.18
N SER A 655 -5.39 30.69 -19.63
CA SER A 655 -5.37 31.06 -21.06
C SER A 655 -4.11 30.65 -21.83
N VAL A 656 -3.02 30.32 -21.14
CA VAL A 656 -1.78 29.80 -21.74
C VAL A 656 -1.68 28.27 -21.66
N GLY A 657 -2.71 27.59 -21.15
CA GLY A 657 -2.80 26.13 -21.07
C GLY A 657 -2.19 25.49 -19.81
N ALA A 658 -1.72 26.29 -18.85
CA ALA A 658 -1.19 25.76 -17.58
C ALA A 658 -2.33 25.28 -16.68
N ILE A 659 -2.17 24.10 -16.08
CA ILE A 659 -3.14 23.56 -15.11
C ILE A 659 -3.04 24.36 -13.82
N ILE A 660 -4.16 24.94 -13.39
CA ILE A 660 -4.30 25.71 -12.15
C ILE A 660 -4.78 24.80 -11.02
N ASP A 661 -5.81 24.00 -11.31
CA ASP A 661 -6.29 22.99 -10.39
C ASP A 661 -6.81 21.76 -11.14
N ARG A 662 -6.77 20.62 -10.46
CA ARG A 662 -7.24 19.34 -10.99
C ARG A 662 -7.72 18.47 -9.84
N THR A 663 -8.92 17.93 -9.99
CA THR A 663 -9.50 16.94 -9.07
C THR A 663 -10.13 15.83 -9.88
N ALA A 664 -9.92 14.59 -9.44
CA ALA A 664 -10.72 13.45 -9.87
C ALA A 664 -11.66 13.06 -8.71
N PHE A 665 -12.85 12.58 -9.06
CA PHE A 665 -13.79 12.01 -8.12
C PHE A 665 -14.31 10.68 -8.68
N GLY A 666 -14.79 9.80 -7.82
CA GLY A 666 -15.39 8.51 -8.12
C GLY A 666 -16.88 8.47 -7.78
N SER A 667 -17.35 7.29 -7.34
CA SER A 667 -18.74 7.06 -6.97
C SER A 667 -19.20 7.88 -5.75
N GLU A 668 -18.29 8.49 -5.00
CA GLU A 668 -18.64 9.42 -3.93
C GLU A 668 -19.45 10.62 -4.43
N ALA A 669 -19.42 10.96 -5.73
CA ALA A 669 -20.25 12.01 -6.31
C ALA A 669 -21.69 11.56 -6.69
N ASN A 670 -21.99 10.26 -6.63
CA ASN A 670 -23.30 9.69 -7.01
C ASN A 670 -24.24 9.51 -5.80
N HIS A 671 -24.51 10.61 -5.10
CA HIS A 671 -25.29 10.60 -3.86
C HIS A 671 -26.35 11.72 -3.81
N ASP A 672 -26.87 12.14 -4.97
CA ASP A 672 -27.86 13.24 -5.11
C ASP A 672 -27.37 14.58 -4.49
N ARG A 673 -26.06 14.81 -4.36
CA ARG A 673 -25.46 15.91 -3.59
C ARG A 673 -24.05 16.24 -4.03
N SER A 674 -23.62 17.48 -3.78
CA SER A 674 -22.31 17.96 -4.20
C SER A 674 -21.17 17.45 -3.30
N LEU A 675 -19.99 17.39 -3.90
CA LEU A 675 -18.72 17.31 -3.19
C LEU A 675 -18.21 18.73 -2.95
N VAL A 676 -18.06 19.12 -1.68
CA VAL A 676 -17.53 20.43 -1.28
C VAL A 676 -16.23 20.25 -0.49
N ARG A 677 -15.34 21.23 -0.53
CA ARG A 677 -14.18 21.27 0.36
C ARG A 677 -14.67 21.33 1.82
N GLN A 678 -14.15 20.46 2.69
CA GLN A 678 -14.45 20.50 4.13
C GLN A 678 -14.16 21.86 4.77
N VAL A 679 -13.20 22.60 4.20
CA VAL A 679 -12.94 24.00 4.50
C VAL A 679 -12.93 24.77 3.18
N ASP A 680 -13.97 25.55 2.95
CA ASP A 680 -14.12 26.40 1.78
C ASP A 680 -12.89 27.28 1.52
N GLY A 681 -12.46 27.35 0.26
CA GLY A 681 -11.29 28.14 -0.15
C GLY A 681 -9.92 27.57 0.25
N LYS A 682 -9.84 26.36 0.87
CA LYS A 682 -8.58 25.70 1.24
C LYS A 682 -8.29 24.49 0.33
N LYS A 683 -7.30 24.62 -0.57
CA LYS A 683 -6.93 23.57 -1.55
C LYS A 683 -6.59 22.21 -0.94
N SER A 684 -5.97 22.20 0.25
CA SER A 684 -5.59 20.96 0.94
C SER A 684 -6.72 20.33 1.77
N ALA A 685 -7.87 20.98 1.89
CA ALA A 685 -9.03 20.36 2.54
C ALA A 685 -9.58 19.25 1.64
N ALA A 686 -9.91 18.09 2.22
CA ALA A 686 -10.54 17.00 1.50
C ALA A 686 -11.90 17.44 0.94
N PHE A 687 -12.33 16.80 -0.16
CA PHE A 687 -13.72 16.86 -0.58
C PHE A 687 -14.54 15.97 0.33
N ILE A 688 -15.66 16.49 0.81
CA ILE A 688 -16.69 15.76 1.54
C ILE A 688 -18.01 15.93 0.81
N GLN A 689 -18.92 15.01 1.06
CA GLN A 689 -20.33 15.27 0.79
C GLN A 689 -20.74 16.58 1.47
N HIS A 690 -21.46 17.45 0.77
CA HIS A 690 -21.92 18.74 1.30
C HIS A 690 -22.55 18.56 2.70
N PRO A 691 -22.55 19.53 3.62
CA PRO A 691 -23.29 19.40 4.88
C PRO A 691 -24.70 20.01 4.78
N GLY A 692 -25.74 19.30 5.25
CA GLY A 692 -27.08 19.86 5.45
C GLY A 692 -27.97 19.96 4.20
N THR A 693 -27.59 20.77 3.19
CA THR A 693 -28.33 20.96 1.92
C THR A 693 -27.67 20.17 0.78
N PRO A 694 -28.35 19.90 -0.35
CA PRO A 694 -27.72 19.20 -1.47
C PRO A 694 -26.47 19.86 -2.04
N ALA A 695 -26.40 21.19 -2.03
CA ALA A 695 -25.28 22.00 -2.49
C ALA A 695 -25.37 23.44 -1.93
N SER A 696 -24.34 24.26 -2.17
CA SER A 696 -24.30 25.69 -1.81
C SER A 696 -23.73 26.61 -2.91
N PRO A 697 -24.22 26.55 -4.16
CA PRO A 697 -23.60 27.25 -5.29
C PRO A 697 -23.47 28.76 -5.04
N GLY A 698 -22.23 29.24 -5.05
CA GLY A 698 -21.89 30.66 -4.91
C GLY A 698 -21.74 31.15 -3.47
N THR A 699 -21.82 30.26 -2.48
CA THR A 699 -21.67 30.56 -1.04
C THR A 699 -20.77 29.52 -0.37
N HIS A 700 -20.25 29.83 0.83
CA HIS A 700 -19.63 28.81 1.67
C HIS A 700 -20.64 27.71 2.00
N SER A 701 -20.15 26.53 2.38
CA SER A 701 -20.97 25.37 2.78
C SER A 701 -21.92 25.61 3.96
N ASP A 702 -21.73 26.71 4.71
CA ASP A 702 -22.63 27.16 5.78
C ASP A 702 -23.68 28.20 5.32
N GLY A 703 -23.70 28.55 4.03
CA GLY A 703 -24.57 29.53 3.39
C GLY A 703 -24.11 30.98 3.48
N SER A 704 -22.93 31.27 4.06
CA SER A 704 -22.37 32.62 4.09
C SER A 704 -21.72 33.01 2.76
N LEU A 705 -21.61 34.33 2.49
CA LEU A 705 -20.96 34.81 1.26
C LEU A 705 -19.43 34.69 1.34
N PHE A 706 -18.78 34.47 0.19
CA PHE A 706 -17.32 34.32 0.07
C PHE A 706 -16.47 35.51 0.50
#